data_AF-A0A6A5U0A5-F1
#
_entry.id   AF-A0A6A5U0A5-F1
#
_cell.length_a   1.000
_cell.length_b   1.000
_cell.length_c   1.000
_cell.angle_alpha   90.00
_cell.angle_beta   90.00
_cell.angle_gamma   90.00
#
_symmetry.space_group_name_H-M   'P 1'
#
loop_
_entity.id
_entity.type
_entity.pdbx_description
1 polymer ?
#
loop_
_entity_poly.entity_id
_entity_poly.type
_entity_poly.pdbx_seq_one_letter_code
_entity_poly.pdbx_strand_id
1 'polypeptide(L)'
;MATLADSDLSPALSAKRSWDVVRRHFSRRVFCSSRDGRETGLRRLRNHTNGECRADVIVVHGLNGTRWTRPRFPLKDEDHKLWFIEKMAMKHPSTRISAFNYHIAENHTSIFVHPGIRDQAVRLLDALCELDRPKNADIILIGHDIGGVIIKEALIQAAFGRTMYRNIYSSVAALVRITLLRPTSECAERTPDSAVEFLYGTNLEEKNIRFKFPATKLKKGERVNFRTFKENYAGFKFDEVLLYVDFDIPELVPIPPRDPPREGEFDGKGRRDVQKFFEWLSGKKVSNIIKVTVRDKDGVPHSDESIEESLCRFSIEILDWQKIDLCPQVIRTAALNSTSRWKRDLKQFHQRLSQQFKEKERALSFDSHQGTKIIISEKELPSQPSAAHGELANAIDVDRWLQVMDGFAAGISKLMFPPQFAQNFSENSSLPNELKKDVTVALIDDGVDLLNPTIARNVTSGNSFSSGYPGRDIEDDSQPFHGSETGHGTKMAYLISRICPRVKIYVCKLEVIPQQGNMLSYFTAKSAADAVEHAVKRKFDIISMSWTIEQMRDATKETSKSFERLRTALKEAHEENILIFCSAPDIGKQSTDVLSNYWPFGCGIKEIFKIGAADHNGNINVRTGSLTNVDFILPGVNVKTKEGDMVSIDDAQPLTGSSVATALAAGLAALIVQCVRMGALYDHCYLNKHFPNAADNKALQNIKKYQWMEKAFRKFGYEYPEDKRLDVEKLFKTPSEDLKKKDLSEEEKWCQISLVALNESFLPQAQFLHVYLS
;
A
#
# COMPACT_ATOMS: atom_id res chain seq x y z
N MET A 1 -67.50 17.21 -22.92
CA MET A 1 -67.03 18.50 -23.50
C MET A 1 -67.12 19.51 -22.36
N ALA A 2 -66.00 20.00 -21.81
CA ALA A 2 -65.14 21.07 -22.35
C ALA A 2 -65.58 22.45 -21.78
N THR A 3 -64.74 23.42 -21.40
CA THR A 3 -63.26 23.52 -21.31
C THR A 3 -62.89 24.82 -20.56
N LEU A 4 -61.73 24.86 -19.85
CA LEU A 4 -60.97 26.09 -19.47
C LEU A 4 -61.69 27.10 -18.54
N ALA A 5 -61.07 28.13 -17.95
CA ALA A 5 -59.74 28.25 -17.31
C ALA A 5 -59.72 29.50 -16.38
N ASP A 6 -58.75 29.54 -15.45
CA ASP A 6 -58.19 30.68 -14.71
C ASP A 6 -59.06 31.86 -14.20
N SER A 7 -59.03 32.08 -12.88
CA SER A 7 -58.25 33.21 -12.32
C SER A 7 -58.11 33.15 -10.79
N ASP A 8 -56.90 33.44 -10.30
CA ASP A 8 -56.53 33.51 -8.88
C ASP A 8 -56.96 34.82 -8.21
N LEU A 9 -57.23 34.80 -6.90
CA LEU A 9 -56.76 35.84 -5.96
C LEU A 9 -56.97 35.50 -4.45
N SER A 10 -55.96 35.87 -3.65
CA SER A 10 -55.96 35.99 -2.18
C SER A 10 -55.96 34.71 -1.28
N PRO A 11 -54.77 34.40 -0.72
CA PRO A 11 -54.63 33.98 0.68
C PRO A 11 -53.72 34.91 1.54
N ALA A 12 -53.31 36.06 0.99
CA ALA A 12 -52.21 36.90 1.52
C ALA A 12 -52.42 37.49 2.93
N LEU A 13 -53.65 37.53 3.45
CA LEU A 13 -53.98 38.11 4.76
C LEU A 13 -53.72 37.15 5.94
N SER A 14 -53.65 35.83 5.71
CA SER A 14 -53.41 34.85 6.78
C SER A 14 -51.97 34.90 7.30
N ALA A 15 -50.99 34.88 6.39
CA ALA A 15 -49.58 34.71 6.73
C ALA A 15 -49.01 35.82 7.64
N LYS A 16 -49.40 37.09 7.42
CA LYS A 16 -48.84 38.25 8.17
C LYS A 16 -49.05 38.12 9.68
N ARG A 17 -50.23 37.69 10.14
CA ARG A 17 -50.51 37.54 11.59
C ARG A 17 -49.66 36.47 12.26
N SER A 18 -49.26 35.42 11.54
CA SER A 18 -48.35 34.39 12.09
C SER A 18 -46.91 34.92 12.21
N TRP A 19 -46.41 35.60 11.17
CA TRP A 19 -45.05 36.14 11.14
C TRP A 19 -44.76 37.17 12.24
N ASP A 20 -45.71 38.05 12.59
CA ASP A 20 -45.49 39.04 13.65
C ASP A 20 -45.42 38.42 15.06
N VAL A 21 -46.08 37.28 15.30
CA VAL A 21 -45.97 36.54 16.57
C VAL A 21 -44.58 35.90 16.72
N VAL A 22 -44.06 35.32 15.63
CA VAL A 22 -42.69 34.76 15.58
C VAL A 22 -41.64 35.85 15.73
N ARG A 23 -41.81 37.00 15.04
CA ARG A 23 -40.89 38.15 15.15
C ARG A 23 -40.75 38.63 16.59
N ARG A 24 -41.87 38.80 17.30
CA ARG A 24 -41.89 39.25 18.71
C ARG A 24 -41.15 38.30 19.65
N HIS A 25 -41.12 37.00 19.38
CA HIS A 25 -40.35 36.03 20.17
C HIS A 25 -38.82 36.12 19.95
N PHE A 26 -38.36 36.56 18.78
CA PHE A 26 -36.93 36.76 18.51
C PHE A 26 -36.37 38.11 19.01
N SER A 27 -37.23 39.05 19.45
CA SER A 27 -36.82 40.44 19.73
C SER A 27 -36.23 40.72 21.12
N ARG A 28 -36.18 39.76 22.05
CA ARG A 28 -35.47 39.92 23.35
C ARG A 28 -34.11 39.23 23.32
N ARG A 29 -33.02 40.00 23.30
CA ARG A 29 -31.64 39.49 23.46
C ARG A 29 -31.42 39.07 24.91
N VAL A 30 -31.64 37.78 25.22
CA VAL A 30 -31.28 37.20 26.52
C VAL A 30 -29.84 36.71 26.45
N PHE A 31 -28.93 37.45 27.09
CA PHE A 31 -27.57 36.99 27.40
C PHE A 31 -27.62 36.17 28.68
N CYS A 32 -26.86 35.06 28.75
CA CYS A 32 -26.61 34.38 30.02
C CYS A 32 -25.39 35.03 30.67
N SER A 33 -25.63 36.07 31.48
CA SER A 33 -24.64 36.59 32.42
C SER A 33 -24.45 35.62 33.58
N SER A 34 -23.23 35.51 34.10
CA SER A 34 -22.97 34.82 35.36
C SER A 34 -23.71 35.49 36.52
N ARG A 35 -23.76 34.83 37.68
CA ARG A 35 -24.24 35.47 38.94
C ARG A 35 -23.40 36.71 39.32
N ASP A 36 -22.18 36.77 38.80
CA ASP A 36 -21.18 37.82 39.04
C ASP A 36 -21.13 38.85 37.87
N GLY A 37 -22.09 38.81 36.95
CA GLY A 37 -22.22 39.78 35.85
C GLY A 37 -21.27 39.62 34.67
N ARG A 38 -20.52 38.51 34.57
CA ARG A 38 -19.60 38.24 33.45
C ARG A 38 -20.33 37.61 32.25
N GLU A 39 -19.90 37.89 31.02
CA GLU A 39 -20.40 37.15 29.85
C GLU A 39 -19.82 35.73 29.82
N THR A 40 -20.70 34.72 29.93
CA THR A 40 -20.33 33.29 29.98
C THR A 40 -19.87 32.70 28.65
N GLY A 41 -19.86 33.49 27.56
CA GLY A 41 -19.70 33.00 26.19
C GLY A 41 -20.92 32.23 25.65
N LEU A 42 -21.86 31.83 26.50
CA LEU A 42 -23.07 31.09 26.14
C LEU A 42 -24.24 32.06 25.88
N ARG A 43 -24.80 32.01 24.66
CA ARG A 43 -25.95 32.83 24.24
C ARG A 43 -27.14 31.94 23.91
N ARG A 44 -28.28 32.19 24.56
CA ARG A 44 -29.54 31.51 24.22
C ARG A 44 -30.06 31.99 22.87
N LEU A 45 -30.38 31.04 21.99
CA LEU A 45 -30.92 31.28 20.64
C LEU A 45 -32.44 31.03 20.57
N ARG A 46 -32.95 30.09 21.38
CA ARG A 46 -34.39 29.76 21.48
C ARG A 46 -34.75 29.20 22.85
N ASN A 47 -35.90 29.63 23.40
CA ASN A 47 -36.56 28.97 24.53
C ASN A 47 -37.51 27.86 24.03
N HIS A 48 -37.85 26.91 24.91
CA HIS A 48 -38.93 25.95 24.66
C HIS A 48 -40.27 26.68 24.50
N THR A 49 -41.21 26.12 23.74
CA THR A 49 -42.46 26.81 23.36
C THR A 49 -43.73 26.21 23.96
N ASN A 50 -43.68 25.03 24.59
CA ASN A 50 -44.77 24.45 25.40
C ASN A 50 -44.25 23.28 26.25
N GLY A 51 -44.84 23.11 27.44
CA GLY A 51 -44.53 22.04 28.40
C GLY A 51 -43.19 22.22 29.13
N GLU A 52 -42.87 21.28 30.02
CA GLU A 52 -41.58 21.26 30.72
C GLU A 52 -40.41 21.10 29.74
N CYS A 53 -39.32 21.80 30.02
CA CYS A 53 -38.09 21.73 29.23
C CYS A 53 -37.37 20.40 29.46
N ARG A 54 -37.37 19.52 28.46
CA ARG A 54 -36.76 18.19 28.55
C ARG A 54 -35.27 18.16 28.17
N ALA A 55 -34.82 19.07 27.31
CA ALA A 55 -33.40 19.13 26.93
C ALA A 55 -32.89 20.54 26.56
N ASP A 56 -31.62 20.79 26.87
CA ASP A 56 -30.82 21.93 26.48
C ASP A 56 -29.82 21.54 25.37
N VAL A 57 -30.04 22.07 24.16
CA VAL A 57 -29.16 21.87 23.01
C VAL A 57 -28.11 23.00 22.98
N ILE A 58 -26.83 22.62 23.04
CA ILE A 58 -25.70 23.56 23.14
C ILE A 58 -24.80 23.39 21.91
N VAL A 59 -24.72 24.42 21.08
CA VAL A 59 -23.95 24.41 19.82
C VAL A 59 -22.60 25.10 20.01
N VAL A 60 -21.49 24.41 19.75
CA VAL A 60 -20.12 24.94 19.82
C VAL A 60 -19.55 25.07 18.40
N HIS A 61 -19.13 26.28 18.03
CA HIS A 61 -18.80 26.59 16.63
C HIS A 61 -17.44 26.05 16.16
N GLY A 62 -17.22 26.00 14.85
CA GLY A 62 -15.89 25.78 14.25
C GLY A 62 -15.03 27.04 14.21
N LEU A 63 -13.84 26.95 13.62
CA LEU A 63 -12.94 28.09 13.45
C LEU A 63 -13.64 29.28 12.76
N ASN A 64 -13.24 30.50 13.16
CA ASN A 64 -13.74 31.75 12.57
C ASN A 64 -15.26 32.03 12.79
N GLY A 65 -15.88 31.41 13.80
CA GLY A 65 -17.26 31.66 14.22
C GLY A 65 -17.49 32.93 15.06
N THR A 66 -16.41 33.62 15.46
CA THR A 66 -16.36 34.62 16.56
C THR A 66 -17.06 35.96 16.32
N ARG A 67 -17.67 36.22 15.16
CA ARG A 67 -18.41 37.47 14.91
C ARG A 67 -19.91 37.29 15.07
N TRP A 68 -20.45 37.83 16.17
CA TRP A 68 -21.87 37.87 16.54
C TRP A 68 -22.84 38.39 15.45
N THR A 69 -22.33 39.06 14.40
CA THR A 69 -23.10 39.57 13.26
C THR A 69 -23.28 38.55 12.12
N ARG A 70 -22.45 37.50 12.03
CA ARG A 70 -22.47 36.51 10.93
C ARG A 70 -21.99 35.12 11.42
N PRO A 71 -22.82 34.34 12.15
CA PRO A 71 -22.47 32.98 12.52
C PRO A 71 -22.29 32.09 11.29
N ARG A 72 -21.09 31.56 11.08
CA ARG A 72 -20.79 30.58 10.01
C ARG A 72 -20.84 29.16 10.55
N PHE A 73 -22.07 28.69 10.71
CA PHE A 73 -22.45 27.28 10.76
C PHE A 73 -23.27 26.95 9.49
N PRO A 74 -23.58 25.69 9.16
CA PRO A 74 -24.56 25.33 8.13
C PRO A 74 -25.99 25.66 8.59
N LEU A 75 -26.25 26.96 8.78
CA LEU A 75 -27.42 27.57 9.39
C LEU A 75 -28.01 28.68 8.52
N LYS A 76 -27.65 28.73 7.24
CA LYS A 76 -28.25 29.64 6.26
C LYS A 76 -28.51 28.88 4.96
N ASP A 77 -29.74 29.01 4.48
CA ASP A 77 -30.09 28.82 3.08
C ASP A 77 -29.64 30.06 2.27
N GLU A 78 -29.96 30.06 0.96
CA GLU A 78 -29.65 31.17 0.06
C GLU A 78 -30.33 32.48 0.53
N ASP A 79 -31.52 32.37 1.13
CA ASP A 79 -32.33 33.43 1.76
C ASP A 79 -31.84 33.88 3.16
N HIS A 80 -30.73 33.33 3.66
CA HIS A 80 -30.11 33.68 4.96
C HIS A 80 -30.88 33.26 6.24
N LYS A 81 -31.84 32.33 6.18
CA LYS A 81 -32.71 31.88 7.29
C LYS A 81 -32.11 30.74 8.12
N LEU A 82 -32.47 30.66 9.41
CA LEU A 82 -31.86 29.76 10.41
C LEU A 82 -32.46 28.33 10.38
N TRP A 83 -32.44 27.71 9.20
CA TRP A 83 -33.24 26.53 8.85
C TRP A 83 -33.13 25.34 9.83
N PHE A 84 -31.97 25.06 10.42
CA PHE A 84 -31.82 23.95 11.38
C PHE A 84 -32.48 24.27 12.73
N ILE A 85 -32.39 25.53 13.20
CA ILE A 85 -33.09 25.98 14.42
C ILE A 85 -34.60 25.92 14.20
N GLU A 86 -35.07 26.30 13.01
CA GLU A 86 -36.48 26.25 12.63
C GLU A 86 -37.00 24.81 12.49
N LYS A 87 -36.25 23.89 11.86
CA LYS A 87 -36.63 22.46 11.77
C LYS A 87 -36.56 21.73 13.12
N MET A 88 -35.57 22.03 13.97
CA MET A 88 -35.55 21.56 15.36
C MET A 88 -36.74 22.12 16.14
N ALA A 89 -37.07 23.41 15.98
CA ALA A 89 -38.19 24.05 16.67
C ALA A 89 -39.55 23.41 16.35
N MET A 90 -39.78 23.05 15.09
CA MET A 90 -41.01 22.37 14.66
C MET A 90 -41.10 20.92 15.15
N LYS A 91 -39.98 20.17 15.16
CA LYS A 91 -39.99 18.75 15.57
C LYS A 91 -39.89 18.54 17.09
N HIS A 92 -39.23 19.43 17.82
CA HIS A 92 -38.91 19.26 19.24
C HIS A 92 -39.20 20.54 20.05
N PRO A 93 -40.49 20.90 20.25
CA PRO A 93 -40.89 22.17 20.84
C PRO A 93 -40.44 22.36 22.31
N SER A 94 -40.25 21.27 23.06
CA SER A 94 -39.84 21.26 24.47
C SER A 94 -38.31 21.32 24.69
N THR A 95 -37.56 21.78 23.68
CA THR A 95 -36.10 21.98 23.74
C THR A 95 -35.74 23.46 23.81
N ARG A 96 -34.70 23.79 24.57
CA ARG A 96 -34.00 25.08 24.50
C ARG A 96 -32.76 24.93 23.62
N ILE A 97 -32.36 26.00 22.93
CA ILE A 97 -31.17 26.01 22.07
C ILE A 97 -30.30 27.21 22.44
N SER A 98 -29.02 26.97 22.71
CA SER A 98 -27.99 27.98 22.96
C SER A 98 -26.75 27.71 22.11
N ALA A 99 -25.93 28.74 21.88
CA ALA A 99 -24.62 28.59 21.24
C ALA A 99 -23.53 29.17 22.14
N PHE A 100 -22.40 28.47 22.21
CA PHE A 100 -21.22 28.87 22.97
C PHE A 100 -20.13 29.38 22.03
N ASN A 101 -19.59 30.56 22.36
CA ASN A 101 -18.48 31.19 21.67
C ASN A 101 -17.20 31.13 22.51
N TYR A 102 -16.09 30.87 21.85
CA TYR A 102 -14.73 30.86 22.41
C TYR A 102 -13.81 31.76 21.59
N HIS A 103 -12.69 32.16 22.17
CA HIS A 103 -11.72 33.03 21.53
C HIS A 103 -10.56 32.21 20.93
N ILE A 104 -9.96 32.67 19.83
CA ILE A 104 -8.90 31.94 19.11
C ILE A 104 -7.52 32.13 19.77
N ALA A 105 -7.34 33.26 20.46
CA ALA A 105 -6.23 33.53 21.35
C ALA A 105 -6.70 34.47 22.49
N GLU A 106 -6.27 34.17 23.71
CA GLU A 106 -6.41 34.97 24.94
C GLU A 106 -5.17 34.72 25.79
N ASN A 107 -4.72 35.69 26.59
CA ASN A 107 -3.70 35.49 27.64
C ASN A 107 -2.46 34.66 27.24
N HIS A 108 -1.95 34.89 26.03
CA HIS A 108 -0.79 34.21 25.42
C HIS A 108 -0.94 32.72 25.08
N THR A 109 -2.10 32.08 25.31
CA THR A 109 -2.41 30.74 24.77
C THR A 109 -3.31 30.84 23.53
N SER A 110 -3.15 29.91 22.60
CA SER A 110 -3.99 29.80 21.40
C SER A 110 -4.71 28.46 21.38
N ILE A 111 -5.92 28.42 20.79
CA ILE A 111 -6.68 27.17 20.60
C ILE A 111 -5.99 26.18 19.63
N PHE A 112 -4.91 26.58 18.96
CA PHE A 112 -4.07 25.69 18.17
C PHE A 112 -3.05 24.91 19.01
N VAL A 113 -2.96 25.16 20.33
CA VAL A 113 -2.15 24.37 21.28
C VAL A 113 -3.01 23.81 22.41
N HIS A 114 -2.64 22.65 22.95
CA HIS A 114 -3.44 21.91 23.94
C HIS A 114 -3.85 22.74 25.19
N PRO A 115 -3.00 23.63 25.76
CA PRO A 115 -3.42 24.50 26.87
C PRO A 115 -4.62 25.38 26.51
N GLY A 116 -4.61 26.06 25.36
CA GLY A 116 -5.70 26.93 24.95
C GLY A 116 -7.01 26.18 24.64
N ILE A 117 -6.93 24.93 24.16
CA ILE A 117 -8.11 24.06 24.03
C ILE A 117 -8.70 23.76 25.41
N ARG A 118 -7.84 23.44 26.39
CA ARG A 118 -8.25 23.14 27.78
C ARG A 118 -8.85 24.35 28.48
N ASP A 119 -8.29 25.54 28.27
CA ASP A 119 -8.82 26.79 28.83
C ASP A 119 -10.26 27.07 28.34
N GLN A 120 -10.50 26.98 27.02
CA GLN A 120 -11.84 27.18 26.45
C GLN A 120 -12.81 26.04 26.79
N ALA A 121 -12.31 24.82 27.06
CA ALA A 121 -13.10 23.70 27.55
C ALA A 121 -13.57 23.89 29.01
N VAL A 122 -12.72 24.44 29.89
CA VAL A 122 -13.12 24.82 31.24
C VAL A 122 -14.16 25.95 31.20
N ARG A 123 -13.98 26.98 30.36
CA ARG A 123 -14.98 28.04 30.14
C ARG A 123 -16.35 27.47 29.70
N LEU A 124 -16.37 26.44 28.87
CA LEU A 124 -17.61 25.76 28.47
C LEU A 124 -18.28 25.06 29.66
N LEU A 125 -17.52 24.40 30.53
CA LEU A 125 -18.06 23.75 31.72
C LEU A 125 -18.61 24.76 32.74
N ASP A 126 -17.90 25.85 33.00
CA ASP A 126 -18.37 26.90 33.91
C ASP A 126 -19.70 27.50 33.40
N ALA A 127 -19.80 27.79 32.09
CA ALA A 127 -21.04 28.27 31.46
C ALA A 127 -22.20 27.25 31.51
N LEU A 128 -21.91 25.94 31.58
CA LEU A 128 -22.90 24.87 31.75
C LEU A 128 -23.28 24.59 33.22
N CYS A 129 -22.41 24.95 34.16
CA CYS A 129 -22.73 25.01 35.60
C CYS A 129 -23.63 26.20 35.93
N GLU A 130 -23.44 27.34 35.27
CA GLU A 130 -24.24 28.55 35.46
C GLU A 130 -25.54 28.58 34.65
N LEU A 131 -25.72 27.64 33.71
CA LEU A 131 -26.94 27.53 32.92
C LEU A 131 -28.14 27.16 33.81
N ASP A 132 -29.04 28.13 34.02
CA ASP A 132 -30.38 27.95 34.58
C ASP A 132 -31.12 26.80 33.89
N ARG A 133 -31.11 25.60 34.48
CA ARG A 133 -31.64 24.36 33.91
C ARG A 133 -32.51 23.58 34.91
N PRO A 134 -33.61 22.93 34.46
CA PRO A 134 -34.32 21.97 35.30
C PRO A 134 -33.39 20.84 35.75
N LYS A 135 -33.57 20.33 36.98
CA LYS A 135 -32.70 19.29 37.55
C LYS A 135 -32.63 18.00 36.70
N ASN A 136 -33.68 17.72 35.94
CA ASN A 136 -33.86 16.50 35.14
C ASN A 136 -33.85 16.78 33.62
N ALA A 137 -33.30 17.93 33.17
CA ALA A 137 -33.18 18.24 31.74
C ALA A 137 -31.86 17.71 31.17
N ASP A 138 -31.96 17.00 30.04
CA ASP A 138 -30.81 16.44 29.32
C ASP A 138 -30.00 17.53 28.63
N ILE A 139 -28.68 17.36 28.55
CA ILE A 139 -27.78 18.23 27.79
C ILE A 139 -27.42 17.52 26.49
N ILE A 140 -27.63 18.21 25.37
CA ILE A 140 -27.29 17.73 24.02
C ILE A 140 -26.20 18.65 23.46
N LEU A 141 -24.97 18.16 23.39
CA LEU A 141 -23.84 18.94 22.89
C LEU A 141 -23.68 18.72 21.38
N ILE A 142 -23.62 19.81 20.60
CA ILE A 142 -23.44 19.78 19.14
C ILE A 142 -22.15 20.52 18.79
N GLY A 143 -21.15 19.79 18.25
CA GLY A 143 -19.84 20.33 17.96
C GLY A 143 -19.43 20.14 16.50
N HIS A 144 -18.81 21.14 15.90
CA HIS A 144 -18.24 21.09 14.55
C HIS A 144 -16.78 21.51 14.61
N ASP A 145 -15.90 20.85 13.82
CA ASP A 145 -14.48 21.25 13.72
C ASP A 145 -13.83 21.30 15.14
N ILE A 146 -12.97 22.27 15.43
CA ILE A 146 -12.34 22.51 16.75
C ILE A 146 -13.37 22.65 17.89
N GLY A 147 -14.60 23.11 17.63
CA GLY A 147 -15.66 23.14 18.64
C GLY A 147 -16.06 21.75 19.14
N GLY A 148 -15.97 20.73 18.28
CA GLY A 148 -16.10 19.33 18.66
C GLY A 148 -14.90 18.75 19.40
N VAL A 149 -13.75 19.45 19.43
CA VAL A 149 -12.58 19.11 20.27
C VAL A 149 -12.72 19.75 21.64
N ILE A 150 -13.12 21.03 21.71
CA ILE A 150 -13.42 21.75 22.97
C ILE A 150 -14.49 21.00 23.79
N ILE A 151 -15.55 20.47 23.15
CA ILE A 151 -16.54 19.62 23.84
C ILE A 151 -15.91 18.32 24.38
N LYS A 152 -15.03 17.67 23.63
CA LYS A 152 -14.40 16.42 24.10
C LYS A 152 -13.53 16.66 25.32
N GLU A 153 -12.69 17.69 25.28
CA GLU A 153 -11.84 18.09 26.42
C GLU A 153 -12.72 18.47 27.63
N ALA A 154 -13.82 19.20 27.41
CA ALA A 154 -14.78 19.52 28.48
C ALA A 154 -15.39 18.26 29.11
N LEU A 155 -15.78 17.25 28.32
CA LEU A 155 -16.30 16.00 28.85
C LEU A 155 -15.24 15.20 29.64
N ILE A 156 -13.96 15.24 29.22
CA ILE A 156 -12.85 14.63 29.96
C ILE A 156 -12.64 15.35 31.31
N GLN A 157 -12.59 16.69 31.31
CA GLN A 157 -12.49 17.47 32.55
C GLN A 157 -13.74 17.34 33.46
N ALA A 158 -14.90 17.00 32.90
CA ALA A 158 -16.13 16.73 33.67
C ALA A 158 -16.21 15.31 34.25
N ALA A 159 -15.60 14.33 33.59
CA ALA A 159 -15.53 12.94 34.05
C ALA A 159 -14.43 12.73 35.11
N PHE A 160 -13.24 13.30 34.87
CA PHE A 160 -12.02 13.01 35.63
C PHE A 160 -11.37 14.23 36.30
N GLY A 161 -11.88 15.45 36.04
CA GLY A 161 -11.39 16.69 36.64
C GLY A 161 -12.14 17.08 37.91
N ARG A 162 -12.50 18.37 38.03
CA ARG A 162 -13.11 18.91 39.27
C ARG A 162 -14.51 18.34 39.50
N THR A 163 -14.77 17.88 40.72
CA THR A 163 -16.05 17.24 41.13
C THR A 163 -17.29 18.08 40.84
N MET A 164 -17.20 19.41 40.87
CA MET A 164 -18.26 20.36 40.50
C MET A 164 -18.87 20.10 39.11
N TYR A 165 -18.08 19.60 38.15
CA TYR A 165 -18.50 19.37 36.78
C TYR A 165 -19.14 17.99 36.55
N ARG A 166 -19.08 17.08 37.53
CA ARG A 166 -19.58 15.69 37.39
C ARG A 166 -21.08 15.63 37.10
N ASN A 167 -21.84 16.61 37.60
CA ASN A 167 -23.26 16.80 37.31
C ASN A 167 -23.54 17.34 35.89
N ILE A 168 -22.53 17.79 35.13
CA ILE A 168 -22.68 18.02 33.69
C ILE A 168 -22.52 16.68 32.97
N TYR A 169 -21.45 15.93 33.27
CA TYR A 169 -21.18 14.63 32.64
C TYR A 169 -22.38 13.68 32.75
N SER A 170 -22.94 13.50 33.96
CA SER A 170 -24.11 12.64 34.19
C SER A 170 -25.44 13.18 33.61
N SER A 171 -25.47 14.38 33.04
CA SER A 171 -26.65 14.94 32.34
C SER A 171 -26.46 15.07 30.83
N VAL A 172 -25.31 14.70 30.25
CA VAL A 172 -25.12 14.74 28.79
C VAL A 172 -25.67 13.46 28.17
N ALA A 173 -26.91 13.54 27.66
CA ALA A 173 -27.59 12.39 27.05
C ALA A 173 -27.15 12.14 25.60
N ALA A 174 -26.62 13.15 24.89
CA ALA A 174 -26.16 12.99 23.51
C ALA A 174 -25.04 13.97 23.11
N LEU A 175 -24.12 13.47 22.28
CA LEU A 175 -23.06 14.24 21.61
C LEU A 175 -23.19 14.10 20.10
N VAL A 176 -23.54 15.19 19.40
CA VAL A 176 -23.66 15.23 17.94
C VAL A 176 -22.46 15.96 17.36
N ARG A 177 -21.45 15.20 16.90
CA ARG A 177 -20.25 15.77 16.27
C ARG A 177 -20.44 15.89 14.75
N ILE A 178 -20.61 17.11 14.27
CA ILE A 178 -20.63 17.47 12.85
C ILE A 178 -19.17 17.61 12.36
N THR A 179 -18.51 16.47 12.19
CA THR A 179 -17.26 16.34 11.42
C THR A 179 -17.49 15.36 10.27
N LEU A 180 -16.66 15.45 9.23
CA LEU A 180 -16.53 14.32 8.29
C LEU A 180 -16.19 13.04 9.07
N LEU A 181 -16.72 11.91 8.59
CA LEU A 181 -17.01 10.72 9.38
C LEU A 181 -15.81 10.15 10.18
N ARG A 182 -16.00 9.93 11.48
CA ARG A 182 -15.33 8.87 12.24
C ARG A 182 -16.39 8.07 13.03
N PRO A 183 -16.59 6.77 12.78
CA PRO A 183 -17.48 5.92 13.59
C PRO A 183 -16.95 5.72 15.02
N THR A 184 -17.82 5.30 15.93
CA THR A 184 -17.49 5.01 17.34
C THR A 184 -17.66 3.53 17.68
N SER A 185 -16.56 2.79 17.65
CA SER A 185 -16.40 1.46 18.26
C SER A 185 -14.92 1.10 18.18
N GLU A 186 -14.24 0.90 19.32
CA GLU A 186 -12.85 0.40 19.52
C GLU A 186 -12.02 0.26 18.23
N CYS A 187 -11.71 1.39 17.60
CA CYS A 187 -11.17 1.40 16.25
C CYS A 187 -9.68 1.59 16.37
N ALA A 188 -8.91 0.56 15.99
CA ALA A 188 -7.48 0.70 15.74
C ALA A 188 -7.26 1.91 14.81
N GLU A 189 -6.18 2.65 15.06
CA GLU A 189 -5.87 3.84 14.26
C GLU A 189 -5.76 3.43 12.80
N ARG A 190 -6.50 4.14 11.92
CA ARG A 190 -6.56 3.81 10.51
C ARG A 190 -5.22 4.13 9.86
N THR A 191 -4.33 3.14 9.85
CA THR A 191 -3.07 3.19 9.11
C THR A 191 -3.34 3.53 7.65
N PRO A 192 -2.42 4.21 6.94
CA PRO A 192 -2.62 4.49 5.52
C PRO A 192 -2.78 3.23 4.66
N ASP A 193 -2.25 2.07 5.08
CA ASP A 193 -2.53 0.78 4.46
C ASP A 193 -3.99 0.32 4.64
N SER A 194 -4.56 0.50 5.84
CA SER A 194 -6.01 0.29 6.04
C SER A 194 -6.87 1.26 5.21
N ALA A 195 -6.35 2.44 4.87
CA ALA A 195 -7.00 3.38 3.96
C ALA A 195 -6.90 2.91 2.50
N VAL A 196 -5.76 2.37 2.05
CA VAL A 196 -5.61 1.72 0.74
C VAL A 196 -6.58 0.54 0.60
N GLU A 197 -6.66 -0.33 1.61
CA GLU A 197 -7.63 -1.44 1.61
C GLU A 197 -9.09 -0.94 1.62
N PHE A 198 -9.41 0.08 2.41
CA PHE A 198 -10.76 0.66 2.43
C PHE A 198 -11.17 1.30 1.09
N LEU A 199 -10.22 1.87 0.34
CA LEU A 199 -10.47 2.55 -0.93
C LEU A 199 -10.45 1.61 -2.14
N TYR A 200 -9.59 0.58 -2.16
CA TYR A 200 -9.33 -0.25 -3.34
C TYR A 200 -9.36 -1.77 -3.07
N GLY A 201 -9.70 -2.21 -1.86
CA GLY A 201 -9.71 -3.63 -1.48
C GLY A 201 -8.33 -4.28 -1.61
N THR A 202 -8.20 -5.25 -2.51
CA THR A 202 -6.92 -5.91 -2.86
C THR A 202 -5.99 -5.06 -3.73
N ASN A 203 -6.41 -3.84 -4.10
CA ASN A 203 -5.67 -2.85 -4.87
C ASN A 203 -5.01 -3.44 -6.14
N LEU A 204 -5.77 -4.20 -6.93
CA LEU A 204 -5.30 -4.84 -8.17
C LEU A 204 -4.84 -3.81 -9.21
N GLU A 205 -5.32 -2.57 -9.15
CA GLU A 205 -4.84 -1.48 -9.99
C GLU A 205 -3.46 -0.96 -9.57
N GLU A 206 -3.02 -1.23 -8.34
CA GLU A 206 -1.74 -0.80 -7.75
C GLU A 206 -1.63 0.73 -7.57
N LYS A 207 -2.73 1.35 -7.12
CA LYS A 207 -2.78 2.77 -6.80
C LYS A 207 -2.05 3.07 -5.49
N ASN A 208 -1.10 3.99 -5.56
CA ASN A 208 -0.38 4.53 -4.42
C ASN A 208 -1.06 5.83 -3.95
N ILE A 209 -1.28 5.95 -2.63
CA ILE A 209 -1.75 7.19 -1.98
C ILE A 209 -0.64 7.90 -1.18
N ARG A 210 0.57 7.34 -1.17
CA ARG A 210 1.77 7.90 -0.51
C ARG A 210 2.91 7.95 -1.52
N PHE A 211 3.77 8.95 -1.43
CA PHE A 211 5.07 8.93 -2.13
C PHE A 211 6.18 9.49 -1.25
N LYS A 212 7.35 8.87 -1.31
CA LYS A 212 8.57 9.30 -0.60
C LYS A 212 9.75 9.12 -1.54
N PHE A 213 10.55 10.16 -1.72
CA PHE A 213 11.74 10.10 -2.56
C PHE A 213 12.88 11.01 -2.06
N PRO A 214 14.13 10.52 -1.97
CA PRO A 214 14.54 9.12 -2.06
C PRO A 214 13.90 8.26 -0.95
N ALA A 215 13.82 6.95 -1.20
CA ALA A 215 13.18 6.00 -0.30
C ALA A 215 14.05 5.74 0.95
N THR A 216 15.30 5.38 0.70
CA THR A 216 16.41 5.34 1.65
C THR A 216 17.19 6.65 1.60
N LYS A 217 18.02 6.91 2.62
CA LYS A 217 18.90 8.08 2.61
C LYS A 217 20.07 7.85 1.66
N LEU A 218 20.21 8.72 0.66
CA LEU A 218 21.30 8.68 -0.32
C LEU A 218 22.67 8.93 0.33
N LYS A 219 23.73 8.36 -0.27
CA LYS A 219 25.11 8.47 0.20
C LYS A 219 25.60 9.92 0.05
N LYS A 220 26.54 10.35 0.89
CA LYS A 220 27.03 11.74 0.88
C LYS A 220 27.73 12.05 -0.46
N GLY A 221 27.17 12.98 -1.23
CA GLY A 221 27.66 13.36 -2.56
C GLY A 221 27.03 12.57 -3.72
N GLU A 222 26.13 11.62 -3.44
CA GLU A 222 25.33 10.94 -4.44
C GLU A 222 24.30 11.91 -5.04
N ARG A 223 24.19 11.91 -6.38
CA ARG A 223 23.35 12.85 -7.14
C ARG A 223 22.37 12.08 -8.01
N VAL A 224 21.09 12.45 -7.95
CA VAL A 224 20.04 11.77 -8.71
C VAL A 224 20.04 12.23 -10.18
N ASN A 225 19.92 11.27 -11.11
CA ASN A 225 19.62 11.56 -12.51
C ASN A 225 18.10 11.52 -12.73
N PHE A 226 17.50 12.66 -13.06
CA PHE A 226 16.04 12.76 -13.22
C PHE A 226 15.49 11.94 -14.40
N ARG A 227 16.29 11.64 -15.43
CA ARG A 227 15.86 10.75 -16.52
C ARG A 227 15.68 9.33 -15.99
N THR A 228 16.72 8.80 -15.34
CA THR A 228 16.72 7.47 -14.71
C THR A 228 15.61 7.36 -13.66
N PHE A 229 15.39 8.38 -12.83
CA PHE A 229 14.24 8.45 -11.93
C PHE A 229 12.90 8.32 -12.70
N LYS A 230 12.68 9.12 -13.75
CA LYS A 230 11.42 9.11 -14.51
C LYS A 230 11.17 7.76 -15.20
N GLU A 231 12.24 7.11 -15.67
CA GLU A 231 12.21 5.79 -16.31
C GLU A 231 11.93 4.67 -15.28
N ASN A 232 12.68 4.63 -14.18
CA ASN A 232 12.53 3.60 -13.14
C ASN A 232 11.17 3.70 -12.41
N TYR A 233 10.70 4.91 -12.12
CA TYR A 233 9.40 5.15 -11.50
C TYR A 233 8.26 5.28 -12.54
N ALA A 234 8.47 4.86 -13.80
CA ALA A 234 7.43 4.85 -14.83
C ALA A 234 6.24 3.94 -14.45
N GLY A 235 6.50 2.84 -13.75
CA GLY A 235 5.46 1.89 -13.29
C GLY A 235 4.49 2.43 -12.23
N PHE A 236 4.90 3.42 -11.42
CA PHE A 236 4.07 3.94 -10.33
C PHE A 236 2.75 4.52 -10.82
N LYS A 237 1.64 4.01 -10.28
CA LYS A 237 0.31 4.59 -10.46
C LYS A 237 -0.10 5.24 -9.15
N PHE A 238 -0.65 6.44 -9.22
CA PHE A 238 -1.16 7.18 -8.07
C PHE A 238 -2.68 7.31 -8.15
N ASP A 239 -3.31 7.58 -7.02
CA ASP A 239 -4.65 8.18 -7.03
C ASP A 239 -4.58 9.67 -7.46
N GLU A 240 -5.73 10.29 -7.72
CA GLU A 240 -5.82 11.74 -7.91
C GLU A 240 -5.46 12.49 -6.61
N VAL A 241 -5.73 11.88 -5.45
CA VAL A 241 -5.47 12.44 -4.11
C VAL A 241 -4.37 11.64 -3.41
N LEU A 242 -3.23 12.29 -3.13
CA LEU A 242 -2.21 11.72 -2.26
C LEU A 242 -2.43 12.14 -0.80
N LEU A 243 -2.26 11.19 0.13
CA LEU A 243 -2.19 11.45 1.56
C LEU A 243 -0.92 12.24 1.91
N TYR A 244 0.23 11.82 1.39
CA TYR A 244 1.45 12.62 1.52
C TYR A 244 2.44 12.46 0.35
N VAL A 245 3.30 13.47 0.22
CA VAL A 245 4.55 13.44 -0.53
C VAL A 245 5.69 13.92 0.39
N ASP A 246 6.72 13.10 0.61
CA ASP A 246 7.99 13.47 1.29
C ASP A 246 9.12 13.54 0.26
N PHE A 247 9.77 14.70 0.16
CA PHE A 247 10.94 14.92 -0.69
C PHE A 247 12.19 15.30 0.13
N ASP A 248 13.18 14.42 0.09
CA ASP A 248 14.52 14.56 0.72
C ASP A 248 15.60 14.65 -0.37
N ILE A 249 15.32 15.44 -1.41
CA ILE A 249 16.06 15.44 -2.68
C ILE A 249 17.42 16.16 -2.53
N PRO A 250 18.57 15.47 -2.64
CA PRO A 250 19.85 16.14 -2.82
C PRO A 250 19.92 16.74 -4.23
N GLU A 251 20.83 17.68 -4.44
CA GLU A 251 21.07 18.30 -5.75
C GLU A 251 21.17 17.26 -6.88
N LEU A 252 20.37 17.42 -7.93
CA LEU A 252 20.47 16.59 -9.14
C LEU A 252 21.89 16.59 -9.74
N VAL A 253 22.18 15.58 -10.56
CA VAL A 253 23.34 15.63 -11.48
C VAL A 253 23.17 16.84 -12.40
N PRO A 254 24.18 17.73 -12.54
CA PRO A 254 24.12 18.82 -13.50
C PRO A 254 23.91 18.30 -14.92
N ILE A 255 22.94 18.86 -15.62
CA ILE A 255 23.03 18.98 -17.08
C ILE A 255 24.27 19.87 -17.33
N PRO A 256 25.21 19.49 -18.23
CA PRO A 256 26.48 20.19 -18.37
C PRO A 256 26.27 21.69 -18.56
N PRO A 257 26.86 22.55 -17.70
CA PRO A 257 26.54 23.96 -17.70
C PRO A 257 27.21 24.69 -18.87
N ARG A 258 26.62 25.82 -19.26
CA ARG A 258 27.45 26.96 -19.71
C ARG A 258 28.13 27.52 -18.46
N ASP A 259 29.33 27.01 -18.24
CA ASP A 259 30.27 27.34 -17.17
C ASP A 259 29.82 27.00 -15.73
N PRO A 260 30.65 26.31 -14.92
CA PRO A 260 30.35 26.13 -13.51
C PRO A 260 30.48 27.47 -12.76
N PRO A 261 29.64 27.73 -11.73
CA PRO A 261 29.82 28.89 -10.86
C PRO A 261 31.22 28.89 -10.24
N ARG A 262 31.84 30.06 -10.11
CA ARG A 262 33.11 30.20 -9.38
C ARG A 262 32.83 30.13 -7.88
N GLU A 263 33.75 29.51 -7.13
CA GLU A 263 33.63 29.43 -5.68
C GLU A 263 33.52 30.84 -5.07
N GLY A 264 32.36 31.12 -4.44
CA GLY A 264 32.03 32.42 -3.85
C GLY A 264 30.90 33.19 -4.54
N GLU A 265 30.56 32.89 -5.80
CA GLU A 265 29.47 33.58 -6.52
C GLU A 265 28.10 32.93 -6.28
N PHE A 266 27.45 33.27 -5.16
CA PHE A 266 26.02 33.02 -4.96
C PHE A 266 25.21 33.98 -5.84
N ASP A 267 24.66 33.47 -6.95
CA ASP A 267 23.89 34.28 -7.92
C ASP A 267 22.47 34.68 -7.45
N GLY A 268 22.08 34.26 -6.24
CA GLY A 268 20.80 34.54 -5.59
C GLY A 268 19.60 33.76 -6.12
N LYS A 269 19.73 32.91 -7.15
CA LYS A 269 18.57 32.30 -7.84
C LYS A 269 18.02 31.01 -7.24
N GLY A 270 18.68 30.46 -6.21
CA GLY A 270 18.25 29.26 -5.47
C GLY A 270 18.21 27.97 -6.28
N ARG A 271 17.93 26.84 -5.61
CA ARG A 271 17.65 25.56 -6.27
C ARG A 271 16.30 25.58 -7.00
N ARG A 272 16.20 24.78 -8.06
CA ARG A 272 15.00 24.61 -8.90
C ARG A 272 14.71 23.16 -9.28
N ASP A 273 15.39 22.20 -8.67
CA ASP A 273 15.36 20.81 -9.12
C ASP A 273 14.14 20.01 -8.63
N VAL A 274 13.57 20.35 -7.46
CA VAL A 274 12.32 19.75 -6.94
C VAL A 274 11.14 19.91 -7.90
N GLN A 275 11.07 21.00 -8.67
CA GLN A 275 10.01 21.30 -9.64
C GLN A 275 9.74 20.14 -10.60
N LYS A 276 10.80 19.46 -11.06
CA LYS A 276 10.70 18.34 -12.01
C LYS A 276 9.91 17.16 -11.43
N PHE A 277 10.02 16.92 -10.12
CA PHE A 277 9.31 15.85 -9.42
C PHE A 277 7.82 16.19 -9.24
N PHE A 278 7.49 17.45 -8.93
CA PHE A 278 6.11 17.92 -8.91
C PHE A 278 5.46 17.93 -10.30
N GLU A 279 6.20 18.30 -11.35
CA GLU A 279 5.74 18.19 -12.74
C GLU A 279 5.49 16.74 -13.17
N TRP A 280 6.32 15.79 -12.70
CA TRP A 280 6.10 14.36 -12.90
C TRP A 280 4.87 13.84 -12.14
N LEU A 281 4.64 14.23 -10.89
CA LEU A 281 3.41 13.90 -10.14
C LEU A 281 2.16 14.43 -10.84
N SER A 282 2.20 15.68 -11.33
CA SER A 282 1.10 16.28 -12.10
C SER A 282 0.87 15.52 -13.42
N GLY A 283 1.94 15.13 -14.12
CA GLY A 283 1.87 14.27 -15.31
C GLY A 283 1.34 12.86 -15.04
N LYS A 284 1.44 12.36 -13.80
CA LYS A 284 0.81 11.11 -13.32
C LYS A 284 -0.67 11.29 -12.92
N LYS A 285 -1.27 12.46 -13.16
CA LYS A 285 -2.65 12.85 -12.81
C LYS A 285 -2.93 13.06 -11.31
N VAL A 286 -1.89 13.16 -10.47
CA VAL A 286 -2.06 13.66 -9.10
C VAL A 286 -2.51 15.11 -9.19
N SER A 287 -3.56 15.48 -8.45
CA SER A 287 -4.13 16.83 -8.52
C SER A 287 -4.39 17.44 -7.13
N ASN A 288 -4.50 16.61 -6.08
CA ASN A 288 -4.61 17.03 -4.68
C ASN A 288 -3.56 16.29 -3.84
N ILE A 289 -2.98 16.95 -2.84
CA ILE A 289 -2.02 16.36 -1.89
C ILE A 289 -2.35 16.86 -0.48
N ILE A 290 -2.69 15.96 0.45
CA ILE A 290 -3.07 16.37 1.82
C ILE A 290 -1.86 16.92 2.55
N LYS A 291 -0.71 16.22 2.56
CA LYS A 291 0.56 16.72 3.15
C LYS A 291 1.71 16.75 2.15
N VAL A 292 2.36 17.91 2.00
CA VAL A 292 3.64 18.06 1.29
C VAL A 292 4.74 18.33 2.30
N THR A 293 5.72 17.45 2.42
CA THR A 293 6.99 17.67 3.14
C THR A 293 8.13 17.80 2.13
N VAL A 294 8.95 18.84 2.27
CA VAL A 294 10.19 19.02 1.50
C VAL A 294 11.31 19.46 2.43
N ARG A 295 12.45 18.75 2.41
CA ARG A 295 13.60 19.06 3.26
C ARG A 295 14.57 19.98 2.51
N ASP A 296 14.62 21.24 2.95
CA ASP A 296 15.24 22.35 2.19
C ASP A 296 16.13 23.25 3.06
N LYS A 297 16.65 22.67 4.16
CA LYS A 297 17.50 23.33 5.19
C LYS A 297 18.99 22.98 5.05
N ASP A 298 19.30 21.94 4.29
CA ASP A 298 20.61 21.32 4.21
C ASP A 298 21.23 21.64 2.82
N GLY A 299 22.14 22.62 2.77
CA GLY A 299 22.77 23.09 1.54
C GLY A 299 22.18 24.39 1.00
N VAL A 300 22.17 24.58 -0.32
CA VAL A 300 21.50 25.71 -0.97
C VAL A 300 19.98 25.47 -0.98
N PRO A 301 19.14 26.38 -0.48
CA PRO A 301 17.68 26.20 -0.47
C PRO A 301 17.05 26.43 -1.86
N HIS A 302 15.80 26.01 -2.05
CA HIS A 302 15.04 26.30 -3.26
C HIS A 302 14.62 27.77 -3.35
N SER A 303 14.51 28.25 -4.60
CA SER A 303 14.02 29.60 -4.89
C SER A 303 12.52 29.70 -4.64
N ASP A 304 12.06 30.84 -4.12
CA ASP A 304 10.64 31.07 -3.82
C ASP A 304 9.76 30.88 -5.06
N GLU A 305 10.23 31.24 -6.27
CA GLU A 305 9.51 30.98 -7.52
C GLU A 305 9.47 29.48 -7.85
N SER A 306 10.54 28.72 -7.60
CA SER A 306 10.52 27.25 -7.76
C SER A 306 9.53 26.59 -6.81
N ILE A 307 9.28 27.17 -5.63
CA ILE A 307 8.27 26.69 -4.68
C ILE A 307 6.88 27.02 -5.23
N GLU A 308 6.62 28.26 -5.66
CA GLU A 308 5.34 28.62 -6.28
C GLU A 308 5.04 27.77 -7.54
N GLU A 309 5.99 27.61 -8.47
CA GLU A 309 5.84 26.77 -9.66
C GLU A 309 5.60 25.29 -9.32
N SER A 310 6.25 24.75 -8.28
CA SER A 310 6.03 23.38 -7.81
C SER A 310 4.62 23.17 -7.27
N LEU A 311 4.15 24.08 -6.40
CA LEU A 311 2.92 23.92 -5.65
C LEU A 311 1.68 24.40 -6.42
N CYS A 312 1.81 25.30 -7.40
CA CYS A 312 0.66 25.89 -8.11
C CYS A 312 -0.22 24.89 -8.87
N ARG A 313 0.28 23.68 -9.14
CA ARG A 313 -0.42 22.61 -9.88
C ARG A 313 -1.35 21.76 -9.00
N PHE A 314 -1.32 21.94 -7.67
CA PHE A 314 -2.01 21.06 -6.71
C PHE A 314 -2.97 21.81 -5.78
N SER A 315 -3.98 21.11 -5.27
CA SER A 315 -4.68 21.51 -4.03
C SER A 315 -3.93 20.90 -2.85
N ILE A 316 -3.39 21.75 -1.97
CA ILE A 316 -2.60 21.34 -0.80
C ILE A 316 -3.31 21.74 0.49
N GLU A 317 -3.33 20.85 1.50
CA GLU A 317 -3.94 21.11 2.81
C GLU A 317 -2.88 21.43 3.90
N ILE A 318 -1.76 20.70 3.91
CA ILE A 318 -0.65 20.84 4.86
C ILE A 318 0.66 21.01 4.07
N LEU A 319 1.40 22.07 4.38
CA LEU A 319 2.71 22.38 3.77
C LEU A 319 3.80 22.43 4.86
N ASP A 320 4.76 21.52 4.77
CA ASP A 320 5.93 21.33 5.63
C ASP A 320 7.20 21.49 4.76
N TRP A 321 7.41 22.70 4.26
CA TRP A 321 8.59 23.05 3.47
C TRP A 321 9.66 23.60 4.40
N GLN A 322 10.72 22.82 4.65
CA GLN A 322 11.73 23.10 5.67
C GLN A 322 12.80 24.08 5.16
N LYS A 323 12.38 25.26 4.67
CA LYS A 323 13.24 26.39 4.28
C LYS A 323 13.30 27.40 5.44
N ILE A 324 14.50 27.90 5.75
CA ILE A 324 14.75 28.78 6.92
C ILE A 324 14.01 30.13 6.80
N ASP A 325 13.86 30.63 5.58
CA ASP A 325 13.37 31.95 5.21
C ASP A 325 12.19 31.87 4.21
N LEU A 326 11.23 30.97 4.44
CA LEU A 326 10.10 30.80 3.52
C LEU A 326 9.17 32.03 3.50
N CYS A 327 9.01 32.66 2.32
CA CYS A 327 8.24 33.90 2.21
C CYS A 327 6.72 33.70 2.44
N PRO A 328 6.05 34.53 3.27
CA PRO A 328 4.61 34.46 3.49
C PRO A 328 3.75 34.62 2.24
N GLN A 329 4.25 35.27 1.18
CA GLN A 329 3.53 35.40 -0.08
C GLN A 329 3.50 34.06 -0.84
N VAL A 330 4.58 33.27 -0.84
CA VAL A 330 4.63 31.92 -1.43
C VAL A 330 3.60 31.00 -0.77
N ILE A 331 3.53 31.02 0.56
CA ILE A 331 2.55 30.26 1.35
C ILE A 331 1.11 30.67 0.96
N ARG A 332 0.87 31.98 0.77
CA ARG A 332 -0.42 32.50 0.33
C ARG A 332 -0.76 32.09 -1.11
N THR A 333 0.20 32.12 -2.04
CA THR A 333 0.02 31.69 -3.43
C THR A 333 -0.40 30.22 -3.49
N ALA A 334 0.27 29.34 -2.75
CA ALA A 334 -0.11 27.92 -2.65
C ALA A 334 -1.54 27.73 -2.10
N ALA A 335 -1.91 28.44 -1.02
CA ALA A 335 -3.22 28.30 -0.37
C ALA A 335 -4.42 28.85 -1.17
N LEU A 336 -4.19 29.77 -2.12
CA LEU A 336 -5.24 30.36 -2.96
C LEU A 336 -5.87 29.36 -3.94
N ASN A 337 -5.07 28.39 -4.41
CA ASN A 337 -5.55 27.33 -5.29
C ASN A 337 -6.50 26.38 -4.55
N SER A 338 -6.08 25.90 -3.37
CA SER A 338 -6.90 25.03 -2.52
C SER A 338 -8.26 25.66 -2.19
N THR A 339 -8.29 26.93 -1.75
CA THR A 339 -9.53 27.60 -1.33
C THR A 339 -10.51 27.95 -2.46
N SER A 340 -10.03 28.04 -3.70
CA SER A 340 -10.87 28.26 -4.88
C SER A 340 -11.41 26.93 -5.43
N ARG A 341 -10.53 25.92 -5.51
CA ARG A 341 -10.83 24.59 -6.04
C ARG A 341 -11.73 23.77 -5.12
N TRP A 342 -11.48 23.78 -3.80
CA TRP A 342 -12.30 23.11 -2.78
C TRP A 342 -13.80 23.34 -2.97
N LYS A 343 -14.22 24.59 -3.24
CA LYS A 343 -15.65 24.95 -3.41
C LYS A 343 -16.31 24.27 -4.61
N ARG A 344 -15.54 24.02 -5.68
CA ARG A 344 -15.99 23.33 -6.90
C ARG A 344 -16.03 21.82 -6.68
N ASP A 345 -14.96 21.28 -6.10
CA ASP A 345 -14.76 19.84 -5.97
C ASP A 345 -15.67 19.26 -4.86
N LEU A 346 -15.94 20.03 -3.79
CA LEU A 346 -16.97 19.73 -2.79
C LEU A 346 -18.38 19.64 -3.42
N LYS A 347 -18.70 20.51 -4.40
CA LYS A 347 -19.99 20.50 -5.11
C LYS A 347 -20.14 19.23 -5.96
N GLN A 348 -19.07 18.81 -6.64
CA GLN A 348 -19.03 17.54 -7.40
C GLN A 348 -19.08 16.30 -6.49
N PHE A 349 -18.43 16.34 -5.33
CA PHE A 349 -18.50 15.28 -4.32
C PHE A 349 -19.93 15.11 -3.77
N HIS A 350 -20.63 16.22 -3.50
CA HIS A 350 -22.04 16.21 -3.08
C HIS A 350 -22.96 15.56 -4.14
N GLN A 351 -22.70 15.83 -5.42
CA GLN A 351 -23.43 15.21 -6.53
C GLN A 351 -23.17 13.69 -6.62
N ARG A 352 -21.90 13.24 -6.53
CA ARG A 352 -21.54 11.81 -6.56
C ARG A 352 -22.16 11.03 -5.39
N LEU A 353 -22.08 11.56 -4.16
CA LEU A 353 -22.73 10.95 -2.98
C LEU A 353 -24.25 10.82 -3.16
N SER A 354 -24.91 11.87 -3.66
CA SER A 354 -26.36 11.90 -3.89
C SER A 354 -26.83 10.89 -4.96
N GLN A 355 -25.92 10.44 -5.83
CA GLN A 355 -26.17 9.41 -6.82
C GLN A 355 -25.97 8.00 -6.23
N GLN A 356 -24.84 7.76 -5.54
CA GLN A 356 -24.56 6.46 -4.90
C GLN A 356 -25.59 6.07 -3.84
N PHE A 357 -26.17 7.02 -3.09
CA PHE A 357 -27.25 6.70 -2.15
C PHE A 357 -28.48 6.12 -2.86
N LYS A 358 -28.90 6.68 -4.01
CA LYS A 358 -30.04 6.19 -4.80
C LYS A 358 -29.79 4.81 -5.43
N GLU A 359 -28.54 4.52 -5.77
CA GLU A 359 -28.12 3.21 -6.26
C GLU A 359 -28.15 2.17 -5.12
N LYS A 360 -27.74 2.55 -3.90
CA LYS A 360 -27.72 1.65 -2.75
C LYS A 360 -29.10 1.38 -2.16
N GLU A 361 -30.04 2.33 -2.23
CA GLU A 361 -31.45 2.11 -1.90
C GLU A 361 -32.12 1.03 -2.79
N ARG A 362 -31.68 0.89 -4.05
CA ARG A 362 -32.19 -0.14 -4.98
C ARG A 362 -31.63 -1.54 -4.74
N ALA A 363 -30.55 -1.68 -3.96
CA ALA A 363 -29.87 -2.95 -3.73
C ALA A 363 -30.37 -3.72 -2.50
N LEU A 364 -31.37 -3.19 -1.77
CA LEU A 364 -31.82 -3.70 -0.47
C LEU A 364 -33.08 -4.58 -0.51
N SER A 365 -33.31 -5.29 -1.61
CA SER A 365 -34.44 -6.23 -1.74
C SER A 365 -34.09 -7.46 -2.60
N PHE A 366 -33.59 -8.54 -1.97
CA PHE A 366 -34.15 -9.91 -2.00
C PHE A 366 -33.34 -10.89 -1.11
N ASP A 367 -33.90 -12.08 -0.85
CA ASP A 367 -33.42 -13.14 0.05
C ASP A 367 -32.12 -13.87 -0.36
N SER A 368 -31.32 -14.60 0.45
CA SER A 368 -31.34 -15.18 1.83
C SER A 368 -31.41 -16.75 1.91
N HIS A 369 -30.84 -17.33 3.00
CA HIS A 369 -30.78 -18.76 3.44
C HIS A 369 -29.72 -19.72 2.78
N GLN A 370 -28.71 -20.25 3.51
CA GLN A 370 -28.56 -21.54 4.30
C GLN A 370 -28.02 -22.76 3.49
N GLY A 371 -27.21 -23.74 3.99
CA GLY A 371 -26.31 -23.84 5.17
C GLY A 371 -25.91 -25.29 5.67
N THR A 372 -24.60 -25.61 5.87
CA THR A 372 -24.00 -26.78 6.66
C THR A 372 -24.20 -28.26 6.18
N LYS A 373 -23.53 -29.36 6.64
CA LYS A 373 -22.53 -29.65 7.73
C LYS A 373 -21.61 -30.92 7.53
N ILE A 374 -20.34 -30.81 8.01
CA ILE A 374 -19.28 -31.72 8.57
C ILE A 374 -19.54 -33.24 8.87
N ILE A 375 -18.49 -34.12 8.74
CA ILE A 375 -17.96 -35.23 9.65
C ILE A 375 -17.14 -36.31 8.86
N ILE A 376 -16.22 -37.17 9.38
CA ILE A 376 -14.91 -37.05 10.14
C ILE A 376 -14.20 -38.46 10.23
N SER A 377 -12.87 -38.56 10.56
CA SER A 377 -12.07 -39.80 10.93
C SER A 377 -11.59 -40.72 9.75
N GLU A 378 -10.54 -41.60 9.71
CA GLU A 378 -9.15 -41.87 10.28
C GLU A 378 -8.51 -43.05 9.43
N LYS A 379 -7.35 -43.76 9.56
CA LYS A 379 -6.09 -43.94 10.38
C LYS A 379 -5.11 -44.85 9.52
N GLU A 380 -3.84 -45.27 9.75
CA GLU A 380 -2.68 -45.09 10.70
C GLU A 380 -1.32 -45.44 9.97
N LEU A 381 -0.30 -46.07 10.60
CA LEU A 381 1.11 -46.36 10.14
C LEU A 381 1.68 -47.69 10.75
N PRO A 382 2.99 -48.14 10.66
CA PRO A 382 4.27 -47.71 9.98
C PRO A 382 4.81 -48.81 8.98
N SER A 383 6.08 -49.24 8.72
CA SER A 383 7.54 -49.04 9.07
C SER A 383 8.43 -49.76 7.98
N GLN A 384 9.59 -49.31 7.46
CA GLN A 384 11.02 -49.24 7.93
C GLN A 384 11.76 -50.61 8.16
N PRO A 385 13.10 -50.81 7.92
CA PRO A 385 14.19 -49.90 7.43
C PRO A 385 15.31 -50.47 6.46
N SER A 386 16.24 -49.61 6.01
CA SER A 386 17.70 -49.83 5.68
C SER A 386 18.17 -50.76 4.51
N ALA A 387 19.35 -50.58 3.87
CA ALA A 387 20.31 -49.46 3.67
C ALA A 387 21.45 -49.82 2.65
N ALA A 388 22.30 -48.83 2.28
CA ALA A 388 23.75 -48.91 1.95
C ALA A 388 24.27 -48.51 0.52
N HIS A 389 25.05 -47.41 0.51
CA HIS A 389 26.25 -47.06 -0.28
C HIS A 389 26.36 -47.16 -1.83
N GLY A 390 26.86 -46.06 -2.43
CA GLY A 390 27.50 -45.99 -3.75
C GLY A 390 27.84 -44.55 -4.16
N GLU A 391 29.10 -44.24 -4.49
CA GLU A 391 29.55 -42.90 -4.94
C GLU A 391 29.85 -42.90 -6.45
N LEU A 392 29.47 -41.84 -7.21
CA LEU A 392 30.43 -40.92 -7.87
C LEU A 392 29.79 -39.76 -8.68
N ALA A 393 30.47 -38.61 -8.64
CA ALA A 393 30.62 -37.49 -9.59
C ALA A 393 29.67 -37.25 -10.79
N ASN A 394 29.31 -35.96 -11.00
CA ASN A 394 29.39 -35.25 -12.30
C ASN A 394 29.10 -33.73 -12.12
N ALA A 395 30.09 -32.85 -12.06
CA ALA A 395 29.95 -31.43 -11.63
C ALA A 395 28.97 -30.55 -12.44
N ILE A 396 28.38 -29.51 -11.80
CA ILE A 396 27.80 -28.33 -12.49
C ILE A 396 28.83 -27.20 -12.44
N ASP A 397 29.13 -26.62 -13.61
CA ASP A 397 29.85 -25.35 -13.72
C ASP A 397 28.86 -24.17 -13.58
N VAL A 398 29.08 -23.34 -12.55
CA VAL A 398 28.23 -22.16 -12.24
C VAL A 398 28.32 -21.08 -13.32
N ASP A 399 29.50 -20.82 -13.88
CA ASP A 399 29.65 -19.80 -14.93
C ASP A 399 28.95 -20.28 -16.21
N ARG A 400 29.04 -21.57 -16.54
CA ARG A 400 28.34 -22.19 -17.67
C ARG A 400 26.82 -22.21 -17.49
N TRP A 401 26.33 -22.53 -16.29
CA TRP A 401 24.90 -22.45 -15.94
C TRP A 401 24.35 -21.04 -16.19
N LEU A 402 25.06 -20.01 -15.68
CA LEU A 402 24.66 -18.61 -15.85
C LEU A 402 24.71 -18.17 -17.31
N GLN A 403 25.72 -18.57 -18.09
CA GLN A 403 25.84 -18.25 -19.52
C GLN A 403 24.67 -18.77 -20.36
N VAL A 404 24.19 -20.00 -20.11
CA VAL A 404 23.05 -20.57 -20.83
C VAL A 404 21.78 -19.76 -20.57
N MET A 405 21.51 -19.45 -19.29
CA MET A 405 20.34 -18.68 -18.89
C MET A 405 20.41 -17.22 -19.35
N ASP A 406 21.57 -16.57 -19.24
CA ASP A 406 21.78 -15.20 -19.73
C ASP A 406 21.55 -15.08 -21.25
N GLY A 407 21.90 -16.11 -22.01
CA GLY A 407 21.63 -16.19 -23.44
C GLY A 407 20.15 -16.37 -23.77
N PHE A 408 19.46 -17.26 -23.06
CA PHE A 408 18.03 -17.52 -23.27
C PHE A 408 17.16 -16.32 -22.86
N ALA A 409 17.47 -15.71 -21.71
CA ALA A 409 16.87 -14.47 -21.25
C ALA A 409 17.13 -13.31 -22.23
N ALA A 410 18.32 -13.21 -22.83
CA ALA A 410 18.61 -12.21 -23.86
C ALA A 410 17.78 -12.41 -25.14
N GLY A 411 17.43 -13.66 -25.49
CA GLY A 411 16.49 -13.99 -26.57
C GLY A 411 15.06 -13.55 -26.24
N ILE A 412 14.51 -14.03 -25.12
CA ILE A 412 13.15 -13.69 -24.66
C ILE A 412 12.98 -12.18 -24.44
N SER A 413 14.04 -11.45 -24.04
CA SER A 413 13.99 -9.99 -23.90
C SER A 413 13.74 -9.26 -25.22
N LYS A 414 14.15 -9.83 -26.37
CA LYS A 414 14.09 -9.20 -27.70
C LYS A 414 12.88 -9.61 -28.53
N LEU A 415 12.27 -10.76 -28.24
CA LEU A 415 11.16 -11.34 -29.00
C LEU A 415 9.98 -10.37 -29.13
N MET A 416 9.53 -10.10 -30.36
CA MET A 416 8.36 -9.27 -30.60
C MET A 416 7.07 -10.07 -30.44
N PHE A 417 5.99 -9.41 -29.97
CA PHE A 417 4.66 -9.99 -30.07
C PHE A 417 4.19 -9.92 -31.54
N PRO A 418 3.53 -10.97 -32.06
CA PRO A 418 2.95 -10.97 -33.41
C PRO A 418 2.05 -9.75 -33.63
N PRO A 419 2.00 -9.16 -34.85
CA PRO A 419 1.20 -7.96 -35.11
C PRO A 419 -0.28 -8.10 -34.72
N GLN A 420 -0.88 -9.29 -34.88
CA GLN A 420 -2.26 -9.56 -34.45
C GLN A 420 -2.50 -9.45 -32.93
N PHE A 421 -1.45 -9.50 -32.11
CA PHE A 421 -1.51 -9.23 -30.67
C PHE A 421 -1.10 -7.80 -30.33
N ALA A 422 -0.11 -7.23 -31.03
CA ALA A 422 0.54 -5.96 -30.67
C ALA A 422 -0.42 -4.76 -30.51
N GLN A 423 -1.59 -4.77 -31.18
CA GLN A 423 -2.58 -3.69 -31.08
C GLN A 423 -3.69 -3.91 -30.04
N ASN A 424 -4.00 -5.17 -29.63
CA ASN A 424 -5.20 -5.47 -28.82
C ASN A 424 -5.05 -6.68 -27.85
N PHE A 425 -3.84 -7.06 -27.44
CA PHE A 425 -3.57 -8.28 -26.64
C PHE A 425 -4.46 -8.44 -25.39
N SER A 426 -4.64 -7.38 -24.60
CA SER A 426 -5.48 -7.37 -23.40
C SER A 426 -6.97 -7.50 -23.71
N GLU A 427 -7.44 -6.88 -24.79
CA GLU A 427 -8.87 -6.75 -25.11
C GLU A 427 -9.40 -7.90 -25.98
N ASN A 428 -8.52 -8.66 -26.66
CA ASN A 428 -8.90 -9.80 -27.49
C ASN A 428 -9.74 -10.83 -26.70
N SER A 429 -11.02 -10.95 -27.04
CA SER A 429 -11.99 -11.81 -26.36
C SER A 429 -11.83 -13.31 -26.67
N SER A 430 -11.02 -13.68 -27.68
CA SER A 430 -10.73 -15.09 -27.99
C SER A 430 -9.71 -15.74 -27.05
N LEU A 431 -8.89 -14.93 -26.36
CA LEU A 431 -7.86 -15.41 -25.44
C LEU A 431 -8.44 -15.71 -24.05
N PRO A 432 -8.14 -16.87 -23.44
CA PRO A 432 -8.37 -17.11 -22.02
C PRO A 432 -7.69 -16.03 -21.16
N ASN A 433 -8.39 -15.53 -20.15
CA ASN A 433 -7.89 -14.45 -19.28
C ASN A 433 -6.57 -14.80 -18.56
N GLU A 434 -6.28 -16.09 -18.34
CA GLU A 434 -5.03 -16.54 -17.72
C GLU A 434 -3.80 -16.33 -18.62
N LEU A 435 -3.96 -16.44 -19.96
CA LEU A 435 -2.87 -16.16 -20.90
C LEU A 435 -2.56 -14.65 -20.99
N LYS A 436 -3.53 -13.79 -20.66
CA LYS A 436 -3.38 -12.34 -20.68
C LYS A 436 -2.54 -11.80 -19.52
N LYS A 437 -2.71 -12.36 -18.31
CA LYS A 437 -1.91 -12.02 -17.13
C LYS A 437 -0.43 -12.29 -17.38
N ASP A 438 0.45 -11.38 -16.95
CA ASP A 438 1.89 -11.68 -16.89
C ASP A 438 2.21 -12.58 -15.68
N VAL A 439 3.36 -13.26 -15.70
CA VAL A 439 3.83 -14.08 -14.58
C VAL A 439 4.36 -13.19 -13.45
N THR A 440 3.92 -13.49 -12.24
CA THR A 440 4.10 -12.66 -11.04
C THR A 440 4.90 -13.37 -9.94
N VAL A 441 5.82 -12.62 -9.32
CA VAL A 441 6.60 -13.09 -8.15
C VAL A 441 6.39 -12.09 -7.01
N ALA A 442 5.88 -12.57 -5.87
CA ALA A 442 5.99 -11.88 -4.60
C ALA A 442 7.40 -12.08 -4.04
N LEU A 443 8.22 -11.03 -4.10
CA LEU A 443 9.50 -10.98 -3.39
C LEU A 443 9.24 -10.46 -1.98
N ILE A 444 9.36 -11.34 -1.00
CA ILE A 444 9.22 -10.99 0.42
C ILE A 444 10.64 -10.86 0.97
N ASP A 445 11.11 -9.65 1.25
CA ASP A 445 12.52 -9.35 1.61
C ASP A 445 12.65 -7.94 2.25
N ASP A 446 13.86 -7.37 2.35
CA ASP A 446 14.12 -6.05 2.98
C ASP A 446 13.68 -4.81 2.19
N GLY A 447 12.98 -4.99 1.06
CA GLY A 447 12.64 -3.97 0.07
C GLY A 447 13.52 -4.05 -1.18
N VAL A 448 13.40 -3.08 -2.09
CA VAL A 448 14.26 -2.96 -3.28
C VAL A 448 14.69 -1.51 -3.49
N ASP A 449 15.90 -1.25 -3.95
CA ASP A 449 16.29 0.08 -4.43
C ASP A 449 15.85 0.28 -5.90
N LEU A 450 14.85 1.13 -6.12
CA LEU A 450 14.40 1.49 -7.48
C LEU A 450 15.25 2.57 -8.17
N LEU A 451 16.37 3.01 -7.60
CA LEU A 451 17.38 3.73 -8.38
C LEU A 451 18.23 2.79 -9.23
N ASN A 452 18.28 1.49 -8.90
CA ASN A 452 18.83 0.45 -9.77
C ASN A 452 17.97 0.26 -11.04
N PRO A 453 18.46 0.65 -12.24
CA PRO A 453 17.67 0.58 -13.47
C PRO A 453 17.47 -0.85 -13.98
N THR A 454 18.35 -1.77 -13.58
CA THR A 454 18.38 -3.16 -14.04
C THR A 454 17.10 -3.91 -13.65
N ILE A 455 16.58 -3.63 -12.44
CA ILE A 455 15.39 -4.25 -11.86
C ILE A 455 14.09 -3.44 -12.03
N ALA A 456 14.18 -2.12 -12.25
CA ALA A 456 13.03 -1.22 -12.21
C ALA A 456 11.96 -1.48 -13.30
N ARG A 457 12.34 -2.14 -14.40
CA ARG A 457 11.40 -2.62 -15.45
C ARG A 457 10.58 -3.85 -15.04
N ASN A 458 11.03 -4.60 -14.03
CA ASN A 458 10.41 -5.83 -13.56
C ASN A 458 9.62 -5.60 -12.27
N VAL A 459 10.11 -4.75 -11.35
CA VAL A 459 9.34 -4.36 -10.16
C VAL A 459 8.21 -3.40 -10.55
N THR A 460 6.95 -3.81 -10.37
CA THR A 460 5.79 -2.96 -10.72
C THR A 460 5.26 -2.14 -9.55
N SER A 461 5.26 -2.73 -8.35
CA SER A 461 4.66 -2.18 -7.14
C SER A 461 5.12 -2.97 -5.91
N GLY A 462 4.64 -2.59 -4.73
CA GLY A 462 4.92 -3.26 -3.48
C GLY A 462 4.16 -2.67 -2.30
N ASN A 463 4.27 -3.33 -1.16
CA ASN A 463 3.76 -2.89 0.15
C ASN A 463 4.88 -2.99 1.20
N SER A 464 4.76 -2.23 2.28
CA SER A 464 5.64 -2.35 3.45
C SER A 464 4.86 -2.94 4.64
N PHE A 465 5.51 -3.81 5.39
CA PHE A 465 4.94 -4.53 6.55
C PHE A 465 5.72 -4.25 7.84
N SER A 466 6.56 -3.20 7.83
CA SER A 466 7.20 -2.64 9.02
C SER A 466 6.22 -1.84 9.86
N SER A 467 6.28 -1.97 11.19
CA SER A 467 5.49 -1.17 12.13
C SER A 467 6.04 0.24 12.41
N GLY A 468 7.14 0.63 11.75
CA GLY A 468 7.80 1.92 11.91
C GLY A 468 8.72 2.00 13.14
N TYR A 469 9.51 3.06 13.24
CA TYR A 469 10.39 3.27 14.40
C TYR A 469 9.65 3.98 15.55
N PRO A 470 9.62 3.42 16.77
CA PRO A 470 9.02 4.11 17.92
C PRO A 470 9.87 5.33 18.30
N GLY A 471 9.23 6.49 18.48
CA GLY A 471 9.87 7.71 19.02
C GLY A 471 10.08 8.86 18.02
N ARG A 472 9.33 8.93 16.92
CA ARG A 472 9.18 10.17 16.11
C ARG A 472 7.71 10.54 16.03
N ASP A 473 7.38 11.83 16.21
CA ASP A 473 6.01 12.35 16.18
C ASP A 473 5.47 12.53 14.75
N ILE A 474 5.59 11.49 13.92
CA ILE A 474 5.03 11.40 12.57
C ILE A 474 4.12 10.18 12.53
N GLU A 475 2.82 10.40 12.28
CA GLU A 475 1.89 9.31 11.96
C GLU A 475 2.41 8.57 10.71
N ASP A 476 2.71 7.27 10.86
CA ASP A 476 3.22 6.35 9.80
C ASP A 476 4.66 6.61 9.27
N ASP A 477 5.70 6.23 10.04
CA ASP A 477 7.11 6.11 9.57
C ASP A 477 7.41 4.70 9.00
N SER A 478 6.44 4.03 8.35
CA SER A 478 6.70 2.80 7.61
C SER A 478 7.57 3.09 6.38
N GLN A 479 8.78 2.51 6.34
CA GLN A 479 9.70 2.78 5.23
C GLN A 479 9.15 2.15 3.93
N PRO A 480 9.18 2.88 2.80
CA PRO A 480 8.56 2.44 1.56
C PRO A 480 9.22 1.18 0.96
N PHE A 481 8.45 0.37 0.24
CA PHE A 481 8.94 -0.86 -0.39
C PHE A 481 10.09 -0.62 -1.39
N HIS A 482 10.09 0.56 -2.04
CA HIS A 482 11.08 1.00 -3.01
C HIS A 482 12.35 1.60 -2.38
N GLY A 483 12.63 1.26 -1.12
CA GLY A 483 13.93 1.38 -0.47
C GLY A 483 14.32 0.10 0.27
N SER A 484 15.35 -0.60 -0.19
CA SER A 484 15.94 -1.78 0.45
C SER A 484 16.79 -1.38 1.66
N GLU A 485 16.63 -2.06 2.80
CA GLU A 485 17.30 -1.67 4.06
C GLU A 485 18.79 -2.02 4.10
N THR A 486 19.16 -3.18 3.56
CA THR A 486 20.53 -3.72 3.56
C THR A 486 21.08 -3.95 2.14
N GLY A 487 20.24 -3.75 1.11
CA GLY A 487 20.54 -4.11 -0.27
C GLY A 487 20.20 -5.56 -0.63
N HIS A 488 19.67 -6.36 0.31
CA HIS A 488 19.46 -7.79 0.10
C HIS A 488 18.35 -8.08 -0.92
N GLY A 489 17.15 -7.53 -0.71
CA GLY A 489 16.02 -7.71 -1.63
C GLY A 489 16.30 -7.10 -3.02
N THR A 490 17.10 -6.04 -3.11
CA THR A 490 17.61 -5.51 -4.39
C THR A 490 18.40 -6.58 -5.17
N LYS A 491 19.28 -7.32 -4.49
CA LYS A 491 20.07 -8.42 -5.07
C LYS A 491 19.20 -9.62 -5.43
N MET A 492 18.18 -9.94 -4.63
CA MET A 492 17.22 -11.01 -4.95
C MET A 492 16.34 -10.68 -6.16
N ALA A 493 15.80 -9.46 -6.23
CA ALA A 493 15.04 -8.96 -7.38
C ALA A 493 15.86 -9.01 -8.67
N TYR A 494 17.14 -8.63 -8.60
CA TYR A 494 18.07 -8.73 -9.71
C TYR A 494 18.20 -10.17 -10.22
N LEU A 495 18.50 -11.13 -9.34
CA LEU A 495 18.66 -12.54 -9.71
C LEU A 495 17.39 -13.14 -10.33
N ILE A 496 16.21 -12.83 -9.76
CA ILE A 496 14.90 -13.24 -10.32
C ILE A 496 14.71 -12.67 -11.73
N SER A 497 14.97 -11.37 -11.91
CA SER A 497 14.81 -10.68 -13.21
C SER A 497 15.82 -11.10 -14.29
N ARG A 498 17.04 -11.48 -13.89
CA ARG A 498 18.09 -11.99 -14.81
C ARG A 498 17.66 -13.29 -15.48
N ILE A 499 16.98 -14.17 -14.74
CA ILE A 499 16.51 -15.46 -15.27
C ILE A 499 15.17 -15.33 -16.00
N CYS A 500 14.19 -14.59 -15.45
CA CYS A 500 12.92 -14.33 -16.13
C CYS A 500 12.74 -12.84 -16.45
N PRO A 501 13.26 -12.34 -17.60
CA PRO A 501 13.28 -10.90 -17.90
C PRO A 501 11.91 -10.27 -18.14
N ARG A 502 10.84 -11.08 -18.30
CA ARG A 502 9.45 -10.62 -18.46
C ARG A 502 8.62 -10.68 -17.17
N VAL A 503 9.18 -11.19 -16.07
CA VAL A 503 8.48 -11.33 -14.79
C VAL A 503 8.04 -9.98 -14.22
N LYS A 504 6.91 -9.97 -13.52
CA LYS A 504 6.46 -8.84 -12.70
C LYS A 504 6.75 -9.15 -11.24
N ILE A 505 7.64 -8.38 -10.62
CA ILE A 505 7.99 -8.51 -9.21
C ILE A 505 7.12 -7.54 -8.42
N TYR A 506 6.42 -8.09 -7.41
CA TYR A 506 5.75 -7.30 -6.39
C TYR A 506 6.53 -7.44 -5.08
N VAL A 507 6.88 -6.33 -4.45
CA VAL A 507 7.80 -6.32 -3.30
C VAL A 507 7.02 -6.19 -2.00
N CYS A 508 7.15 -7.18 -1.12
CA CYS A 508 6.66 -7.10 0.26
C CYS A 508 7.86 -6.81 1.16
N LYS A 509 8.08 -5.52 1.48
CA LYS A 509 9.16 -5.11 2.39
C LYS A 509 8.83 -5.51 3.82
N LEU A 510 9.66 -6.36 4.40
CA LEU A 510 9.57 -6.82 5.78
C LEU A 510 10.10 -5.78 6.78
N GLU A 511 9.78 -6.02 8.04
CA GLU A 511 10.34 -5.30 9.17
C GLU A 511 11.75 -5.80 9.47
N VAL A 512 12.74 -4.92 9.32
CA VAL A 512 14.16 -5.22 9.60
C VAL A 512 14.52 -4.67 10.98
N ILE A 513 14.86 -5.55 11.91
CA ILE A 513 15.41 -5.16 13.21
C ILE A 513 16.95 -5.16 13.12
N PRO A 514 17.61 -4.00 13.27
CA PRO A 514 19.06 -3.93 13.37
C PRO A 514 19.53 -4.46 14.72
N GLN A 515 20.55 -5.32 14.71
CA GLN A 515 21.25 -5.76 15.93
C GLN A 515 22.40 -4.80 16.28
N GLN A 516 22.85 -4.82 17.53
CA GLN A 516 23.98 -4.00 17.97
C GLN A 516 25.31 -4.68 17.63
N GLY A 517 26.29 -3.91 17.12
CA GLY A 517 27.59 -4.43 16.69
C GLY A 517 27.58 -5.00 15.27
N ASN A 518 28.54 -5.86 14.94
CA ASN A 518 28.71 -6.45 13.61
C ASN A 518 27.77 -7.65 13.33
N MET A 519 26.65 -7.78 14.04
CA MET A 519 25.68 -8.85 13.82
C MET A 519 24.69 -8.49 12.72
N LEU A 520 24.19 -9.51 12.00
CA LEU A 520 23.24 -9.31 10.91
C LEU A 520 21.88 -8.85 11.45
N SER A 521 21.22 -7.97 10.69
CA SER A 521 19.82 -7.60 10.93
C SER A 521 18.90 -8.78 10.62
N TYR A 522 17.73 -8.85 11.26
CA TYR A 522 16.79 -9.96 11.11
C TYR A 522 15.35 -9.48 10.90
N PHE A 523 14.53 -10.34 10.29
CA PHE A 523 13.12 -10.07 10.00
C PHE A 523 12.20 -10.51 11.14
N THR A 524 11.03 -9.86 11.28
CA THR A 524 10.03 -10.26 12.29
C THR A 524 9.02 -11.27 11.75
N ALA A 525 8.73 -12.31 12.54
CA ALA A 525 7.72 -13.33 12.17
C ALA A 525 6.32 -12.73 11.93
N LYS A 526 6.01 -11.59 12.56
CA LYS A 526 4.77 -10.83 12.32
C LYS A 526 4.75 -10.25 10.91
N SER A 527 5.76 -9.45 10.51
CA SER A 527 5.80 -8.86 9.18
C SER A 527 5.89 -9.92 8.08
N ALA A 528 6.56 -11.04 8.35
CA ALA A 528 6.55 -12.22 7.47
C ALA A 528 5.15 -12.80 7.28
N ALA A 529 4.37 -12.98 8.36
CA ALA A 529 2.98 -13.41 8.26
C ALA A 529 2.11 -12.40 7.50
N ASP A 530 2.18 -11.11 7.85
CA ASP A 530 1.41 -10.04 7.18
C ASP A 530 1.71 -10.01 5.65
N ALA A 531 2.98 -10.23 5.27
CA ALA A 531 3.43 -10.25 3.87
C ALA A 531 2.99 -11.51 3.10
N VAL A 532 3.00 -12.69 3.71
CA VAL A 532 2.52 -13.94 3.07
C VAL A 532 1.00 -13.89 2.93
N GLU A 533 0.26 -13.44 3.94
CA GLU A 533 -1.20 -13.28 3.90
C GLU A 533 -1.62 -12.32 2.76
N HIS A 534 -0.89 -11.20 2.60
CA HIS A 534 -1.08 -10.30 1.44
C HIS A 534 -0.79 -10.98 0.11
N ALA A 535 0.26 -11.81 0.04
CA ALA A 535 0.61 -12.54 -1.18
C ALA A 535 -0.44 -13.59 -1.59
N VAL A 536 -1.03 -14.31 -0.63
CA VAL A 536 -2.17 -15.21 -0.84
C VAL A 536 -3.39 -14.44 -1.34
N LYS A 537 -3.76 -13.37 -0.64
CA LYS A 537 -4.90 -12.49 -0.96
C LYS A 537 -4.79 -11.85 -2.36
N ARG A 538 -3.56 -11.65 -2.85
CA ARG A 538 -3.23 -11.14 -4.19
C ARG A 538 -3.16 -12.22 -5.27
N LYS A 539 -3.08 -13.51 -4.90
CA LYS A 539 -2.95 -14.68 -5.80
C LYS A 539 -1.80 -14.53 -6.81
N PHE A 540 -0.60 -14.21 -6.31
CA PHE A 540 0.62 -14.25 -7.10
C PHE A 540 0.97 -15.69 -7.50
N ASP A 541 1.73 -15.88 -8.58
CA ASP A 541 2.08 -17.23 -9.06
C ASP A 541 3.18 -17.88 -8.19
N ILE A 542 4.09 -17.06 -7.68
CA ILE A 542 5.29 -17.48 -6.93
C ILE A 542 5.50 -16.56 -5.72
N ILE A 543 5.89 -17.14 -4.58
CA ILE A 543 6.44 -16.45 -3.41
C ILE A 543 7.92 -16.83 -3.27
N SER A 544 8.79 -15.82 -3.14
CA SER A 544 10.22 -15.99 -2.87
C SER A 544 10.58 -15.39 -1.51
N MET A 545 11.07 -16.22 -0.61
CA MET A 545 11.56 -15.85 0.73
C MET A 545 13.02 -16.27 0.88
N SER A 546 13.93 -15.42 0.40
CA SER A 546 15.37 -15.69 0.36
C SER A 546 16.07 -15.46 1.72
N TRP A 547 15.42 -15.81 2.83
CA TRP A 547 15.89 -15.59 4.19
C TRP A 547 15.33 -16.63 5.17
N THR A 548 15.84 -16.65 6.40
CA THR A 548 15.26 -17.42 7.52
C THR A 548 15.20 -16.62 8.81
N ILE A 549 14.16 -16.84 9.63
CA ILE A 549 13.98 -16.30 10.98
C ILE A 549 14.10 -17.44 12.00
N GLU A 550 14.98 -17.32 13.00
CA GLU A 550 15.07 -18.28 14.09
C GLU A 550 13.95 -18.06 15.13
N GLN A 551 13.18 -19.11 15.42
CA GLN A 551 12.24 -19.17 16.52
C GLN A 551 12.99 -19.52 17.81
N MET A 552 13.41 -18.49 18.54
CA MET A 552 14.06 -18.67 19.85
C MET A 552 13.14 -19.39 20.85
N ARG A 553 13.72 -20.25 21.69
CA ARG A 553 12.96 -21.10 22.64
C ARG A 553 12.13 -20.30 23.65
N ASP A 554 12.63 -19.14 24.07
CA ASP A 554 11.96 -18.22 25.01
C ASP A 554 11.07 -17.18 24.29
N ALA A 555 10.57 -17.51 23.09
CA ALA A 555 9.69 -16.65 22.29
C ALA A 555 8.43 -16.23 23.06
N THR A 556 8.09 -14.94 22.98
CA THR A 556 6.89 -14.40 23.61
C THR A 556 5.62 -15.05 23.04
N LYS A 557 4.50 -15.01 23.79
CA LYS A 557 3.21 -15.49 23.29
C LYS A 557 2.80 -14.84 21.96
N GLU A 558 3.15 -13.58 21.73
CA GLU A 558 2.83 -12.87 20.48
C GLU A 558 3.75 -13.27 19.32
N THR A 559 5.03 -13.52 19.61
CA THR A 559 6.00 -14.10 18.68
C THR A 559 5.53 -15.48 18.21
N SER A 560 5.11 -16.34 19.14
CA SER A 560 4.64 -17.69 18.84
C SER A 560 3.31 -17.72 18.08
N LYS A 561 2.36 -16.81 18.37
CA LYS A 561 1.18 -16.60 17.50
C LYS A 561 1.59 -16.22 16.07
N SER A 562 2.60 -15.35 15.92
CA SER A 562 3.05 -14.86 14.61
C SER A 562 3.64 -15.99 13.76
N PHE A 563 4.37 -16.93 14.36
CA PHE A 563 4.83 -18.14 13.67
C PHE A 563 3.68 -19.08 13.25
N GLU A 564 2.63 -19.24 14.05
CA GLU A 564 1.48 -20.07 13.65
C GLU A 564 0.58 -19.37 12.60
N ARG A 565 0.47 -18.03 12.62
CA ARG A 565 -0.08 -17.24 11.50
C ARG A 565 0.73 -17.47 10.22
N LEU A 566 2.05 -17.33 10.28
CA LEU A 566 2.94 -17.61 9.15
C LEU A 566 2.77 -19.06 8.63
N ARG A 567 2.66 -20.06 9.53
CA ARG A 567 2.34 -21.45 9.14
C ARG A 567 1.00 -21.55 8.40
N THR A 568 -0.01 -20.84 8.89
CA THR A 568 -1.36 -20.85 8.29
C THR A 568 -1.32 -20.24 6.89
N ALA A 569 -0.76 -19.04 6.77
CA ALA A 569 -0.64 -18.33 5.50
C ALA A 569 0.19 -19.10 4.46
N LEU A 570 1.23 -19.84 4.88
CA LEU A 570 2.02 -20.71 4.00
C LEU A 570 1.26 -21.96 3.53
N LYS A 571 0.29 -22.48 4.31
CA LYS A 571 -0.62 -23.54 3.85
C LYS A 571 -1.66 -22.99 2.88
N GLU A 572 -2.27 -21.86 3.20
CA GLU A 572 -3.24 -21.17 2.33
C GLU A 572 -2.61 -20.81 0.98
N ALA A 573 -1.35 -20.40 0.95
CA ALA A 573 -0.57 -20.20 -0.28
C ALA A 573 -0.47 -21.47 -1.13
N HIS A 574 -0.18 -22.62 -0.52
CA HIS A 574 -0.15 -23.89 -1.24
C HIS A 574 -1.54 -24.28 -1.77
N GLU A 575 -2.59 -24.15 -0.95
CA GLU A 575 -3.98 -24.48 -1.31
C GLU A 575 -4.50 -23.59 -2.46
N GLU A 576 -4.10 -22.32 -2.50
CA GLU A 576 -4.34 -21.38 -3.60
C GLU A 576 -3.45 -21.60 -4.83
N ASN A 577 -2.64 -22.67 -4.84
CA ASN A 577 -1.76 -23.07 -5.95
C ASN A 577 -0.65 -22.04 -6.23
N ILE A 578 -0.09 -21.42 -5.19
CA ILE A 578 1.08 -20.54 -5.27
C ILE A 578 2.35 -21.38 -5.07
N LEU A 579 3.38 -21.15 -5.89
CA LEU A 579 4.68 -21.82 -5.76
C LEU A 579 5.54 -21.10 -4.70
N ILE A 580 5.90 -21.79 -3.62
CA ILE A 580 6.61 -21.18 -2.49
C ILE A 580 8.07 -21.64 -2.47
N PHE A 581 9.01 -20.70 -2.48
CA PHE A 581 10.46 -20.96 -2.42
C PHE A 581 11.08 -20.32 -1.18
N CYS A 582 11.95 -21.07 -0.49
CA CYS A 582 12.72 -20.53 0.63
C CYS A 582 14.17 -21.03 0.69
N SER A 583 15.05 -20.23 1.30
CA SER A 583 16.46 -20.58 1.48
C SER A 583 16.69 -21.49 2.67
N ALA A 584 17.69 -22.38 2.57
CA ALA A 584 18.33 -22.96 3.73
C ALA A 584 18.97 -21.87 4.64
N PRO A 585 19.03 -22.08 5.96
CA PRO A 585 19.49 -21.06 6.93
C PRO A 585 20.99 -20.78 6.95
N ASP A 586 21.81 -21.48 6.16
CA ASP A 586 23.27 -21.31 6.05
C ASP A 586 24.10 -21.44 7.37
N ILE A 587 23.53 -22.06 8.40
CA ILE A 587 24.12 -22.32 9.74
C ILE A 587 24.98 -23.61 9.83
N GLY A 588 25.36 -24.20 8.70
CA GLY A 588 26.12 -25.45 8.60
C GLY A 588 25.28 -26.71 8.75
N LYS A 589 25.95 -27.86 8.89
CA LYS A 589 25.28 -29.16 9.10
C LYS A 589 24.76 -29.26 10.54
N GLN A 590 23.45 -29.10 10.68
CA GLN A 590 22.72 -29.18 11.96
C GLN A 590 21.75 -30.38 12.00
N SER A 591 21.21 -30.70 13.18
CA SER A 591 20.12 -31.67 13.31
C SER A 591 18.79 -31.11 12.82
N THR A 592 17.84 -31.98 12.49
CA THR A 592 16.47 -31.60 12.12
C THR A 592 15.78 -30.80 13.23
N ASP A 593 16.09 -31.09 14.50
CA ASP A 593 15.52 -30.41 15.67
C ASP A 593 16.07 -28.98 15.89
N VAL A 594 17.25 -28.67 15.33
CA VAL A 594 17.75 -27.29 15.24
C VAL A 594 17.11 -26.59 14.05
N LEU A 595 17.07 -27.25 12.89
CA LEU A 595 16.54 -26.67 11.64
C LEU A 595 15.03 -26.41 11.66
N SER A 596 14.26 -27.13 12.49
CA SER A 596 12.83 -26.88 12.69
C SER A 596 12.53 -25.48 13.26
N ASN A 597 13.50 -24.87 13.96
CA ASN A 597 13.37 -23.51 14.49
C ASN A 597 13.61 -22.42 13.43
N TYR A 598 14.12 -22.76 12.22
CA TYR A 598 14.48 -21.76 11.21
C TYR A 598 13.36 -21.63 10.17
N TRP A 599 12.53 -20.61 10.28
CA TRP A 599 11.35 -20.40 9.43
C TRP A 599 11.65 -19.57 8.19
N PRO A 600 11.03 -19.85 7.03
CA PRO A 600 10.00 -20.87 6.81
C PRO A 600 10.54 -22.29 6.54
N PHE A 601 11.86 -22.47 6.38
CA PHE A 601 12.51 -23.76 6.05
C PHE A 601 12.07 -24.94 6.94
N GLY A 602 12.01 -24.71 8.25
CA GLY A 602 11.64 -25.68 9.29
C GLY A 602 10.14 -25.79 9.62
N CYS A 603 9.26 -25.04 8.94
CA CYS A 603 7.85 -24.86 9.35
C CYS A 603 6.99 -26.15 9.43
N GLY A 604 7.45 -27.25 8.84
CA GLY A 604 6.75 -28.55 8.79
C GLY A 604 5.89 -28.79 7.54
N ILE A 605 5.77 -27.80 6.65
CA ILE A 605 5.12 -27.93 5.34
C ILE A 605 6.13 -28.59 4.36
N LYS A 606 5.63 -29.46 3.46
CA LYS A 606 6.46 -30.15 2.45
C LYS A 606 6.41 -29.46 1.09
N GLU A 607 5.31 -28.78 0.82
CA GLU A 607 4.92 -28.18 -0.45
C GLU A 607 5.54 -26.78 -0.64
N ILE A 608 6.72 -26.58 -0.04
CA ILE A 608 7.58 -25.40 -0.12
C ILE A 608 8.95 -25.89 -0.59
N PHE A 609 9.44 -25.35 -1.70
CA PHE A 609 10.75 -25.70 -2.24
C PHE A 609 11.86 -25.11 -1.39
N LYS A 610 12.61 -25.97 -0.69
CA LYS A 610 13.74 -25.61 0.16
C LYS A 610 15.01 -25.64 -0.67
N ILE A 611 15.60 -24.47 -0.90
CA ILE A 611 16.70 -24.28 -1.82
C ILE A 611 18.02 -24.09 -1.08
N GLY A 612 19.03 -24.83 -1.53
CA GLY A 612 20.41 -24.73 -1.04
C GLY A 612 21.38 -24.11 -2.05
N ALA A 613 22.47 -23.54 -1.54
CA ALA A 613 23.56 -23.04 -2.38
C ALA A 613 24.47 -24.17 -2.88
N ALA A 614 24.84 -24.10 -4.16
CA ALA A 614 25.89 -24.90 -4.79
C ALA A 614 27.11 -24.03 -5.16
N ASP A 615 28.31 -24.62 -5.14
CA ASP A 615 29.55 -24.03 -5.64
C ASP A 615 29.74 -24.21 -7.16
N HIS A 616 30.88 -23.74 -7.68
CA HIS A 616 31.25 -23.81 -9.10
C HIS A 616 31.57 -25.23 -9.62
N ASN A 617 31.49 -26.24 -8.75
CA ASN A 617 31.57 -27.67 -9.10
C ASN A 617 30.20 -28.35 -8.90
N GLY A 618 29.17 -27.60 -8.50
CA GLY A 618 27.87 -28.12 -8.10
C GLY A 618 27.86 -28.79 -6.73
N ASN A 619 28.93 -28.71 -5.93
CA ASN A 619 28.93 -29.23 -4.57
C ASN A 619 28.03 -28.36 -3.69
N ILE A 620 27.30 -28.97 -2.75
CA ILE A 620 26.56 -28.23 -1.74
C ILE A 620 27.51 -27.36 -0.90
N ASN A 621 27.16 -26.10 -0.69
CA ASN A 621 27.89 -25.20 0.20
C ASN A 621 27.85 -25.76 1.63
N VAL A 622 29.02 -25.84 2.29
CA VAL A 622 29.15 -26.30 3.68
C VAL A 622 28.21 -25.57 4.64
N ARG A 623 27.90 -24.29 4.37
CA ARG A 623 26.92 -23.49 5.11
C ARG A 623 25.49 -24.01 4.97
N THR A 624 25.06 -24.40 3.77
CA THR A 624 23.74 -25.00 3.53
C THR A 624 23.55 -26.32 4.29
N GLY A 625 24.64 -27.01 4.62
CA GLY A 625 24.67 -28.11 5.58
C GLY A 625 24.51 -29.49 4.94
N SER A 626 23.28 -29.92 4.64
CA SER A 626 23.02 -31.29 4.16
C SER A 626 22.02 -31.33 2.99
N LEU A 627 22.40 -32.06 1.93
CA LEU A 627 21.53 -32.37 0.79
C LEU A 627 20.21 -33.01 1.20
N THR A 628 20.19 -33.77 2.31
CA THR A 628 18.97 -34.41 2.83
C THR A 628 17.88 -33.42 3.22
N ASN A 629 18.23 -32.17 3.53
CA ASN A 629 17.34 -31.20 4.19
C ASN A 629 16.80 -30.12 3.23
N VAL A 630 17.34 -30.06 2.01
CA VAL A 630 16.90 -29.22 0.88
C VAL A 630 16.22 -30.09 -0.17
N ASP A 631 15.36 -29.50 -1.00
CA ASP A 631 14.75 -30.21 -2.13
C ASP A 631 15.62 -30.09 -3.38
N PHE A 632 16.19 -28.91 -3.62
CA PHE A 632 17.06 -28.60 -4.75
C PHE A 632 18.24 -27.71 -4.35
N ILE A 633 19.33 -27.75 -5.12
CA ILE A 633 20.45 -26.81 -5.03
C ILE A 633 20.73 -26.14 -6.37
N LEU A 634 21.05 -24.84 -6.32
CA LEU A 634 21.33 -23.99 -7.46
C LEU A 634 22.60 -23.17 -7.20
N PRO A 635 23.21 -22.53 -8.23
CA PRO A 635 24.34 -21.61 -8.04
C PRO A 635 24.12 -20.63 -6.87
N GLY A 636 24.97 -20.70 -5.85
CA GLY A 636 24.82 -19.92 -4.63
C GLY A 636 26.12 -19.60 -3.90
N VAL A 637 27.28 -19.85 -4.53
CA VAL A 637 28.60 -19.44 -4.06
C VAL A 637 29.32 -18.73 -5.19
N ASN A 638 29.84 -17.53 -4.91
CA ASN A 638 30.55 -16.66 -5.83
C ASN A 638 29.79 -16.37 -7.16
N VAL A 639 28.47 -16.21 -7.09
CA VAL A 639 27.62 -15.85 -8.23
C VAL A 639 27.89 -14.40 -8.63
N LYS A 640 28.52 -14.22 -9.79
CA LYS A 640 28.88 -12.91 -10.35
C LYS A 640 27.65 -12.18 -10.87
N THR A 641 27.63 -10.86 -10.76
CA THR A 641 26.77 -9.98 -11.58
C THR A 641 27.11 -10.15 -13.07
N LYS A 642 26.21 -9.69 -13.94
CA LYS A 642 26.41 -9.74 -15.39
C LYS A 642 27.19 -8.51 -15.83
N GLU A 643 28.13 -8.66 -16.75
CA GLU A 643 28.91 -7.54 -17.25
C GLU A 643 28.01 -6.49 -17.90
N GLY A 644 28.12 -5.24 -17.43
CA GLY A 644 27.31 -4.10 -17.87
C GLY A 644 26.02 -3.83 -17.07
N ASP A 645 25.57 -4.75 -16.22
CA ASP A 645 24.45 -4.49 -15.29
C ASP A 645 24.96 -3.70 -14.06
N MET A 646 24.31 -2.59 -13.72
CA MET A 646 24.63 -1.78 -12.53
C MET A 646 23.84 -2.31 -11.32
N VAL A 647 24.51 -2.70 -10.22
CA VAL A 647 23.87 -3.26 -9.01
C VAL A 647 24.50 -2.65 -7.76
N SER A 648 24.04 -1.43 -7.45
CA SER A 648 24.57 -0.37 -6.56
C SER A 648 24.86 -0.69 -5.07
N ILE A 649 25.25 -1.92 -4.71
CA ILE A 649 25.83 -2.29 -3.41
C ILE A 649 27.05 -3.21 -3.62
N ASP A 650 28.24 -2.61 -3.58
CA ASP A 650 29.56 -3.25 -3.66
C ASP A 650 29.72 -4.17 -4.89
N ASP A 651 29.52 -3.59 -6.09
CA ASP A 651 29.49 -4.25 -7.41
C ASP A 651 30.68 -5.19 -7.74
N ALA A 652 31.76 -5.17 -6.94
CA ALA A 652 32.94 -6.02 -7.09
C ALA A 652 32.87 -7.36 -6.31
N GLN A 653 31.91 -7.56 -5.40
CA GLN A 653 31.84 -8.76 -4.54
C GLN A 653 30.85 -9.82 -5.07
N PRO A 654 31.31 -11.04 -5.43
CA PRO A 654 30.44 -12.13 -5.87
C PRO A 654 29.42 -12.55 -4.80
N LEU A 655 28.17 -12.77 -5.22
CA LEU A 655 27.07 -13.10 -4.31
C LEU A 655 27.17 -14.54 -3.79
N THR A 656 27.01 -14.72 -2.49
CA THR A 656 27.10 -16.04 -1.82
C THR A 656 26.03 -16.19 -0.74
N GLY A 657 25.29 -17.29 -0.79
CA GLY A 657 24.27 -17.69 0.19
C GLY A 657 23.16 -18.53 -0.46
N SER A 658 22.45 -19.32 0.34
CA SER A 658 21.24 -20.04 -0.13
C SER A 658 20.12 -19.08 -0.56
N SER A 659 20.15 -17.83 -0.12
CA SER A 659 19.31 -16.73 -0.61
C SER A 659 19.47 -16.50 -2.12
N VAL A 660 20.72 -16.47 -2.61
CA VAL A 660 21.08 -16.31 -4.03
C VAL A 660 20.49 -17.45 -4.86
N ALA A 661 20.69 -18.69 -4.39
CA ALA A 661 20.15 -19.89 -5.02
C ALA A 661 18.60 -19.90 -5.05
N THR A 662 17.96 -19.42 -3.98
CA THR A 662 16.49 -19.29 -3.87
C THR A 662 15.93 -18.29 -4.87
N ALA A 663 16.60 -17.14 -5.05
CA ALA A 663 16.20 -16.13 -6.03
C ALA A 663 16.37 -16.64 -7.47
N LEU A 664 17.44 -17.39 -7.76
CA LEU A 664 17.59 -18.06 -9.06
C LEU A 664 16.53 -19.15 -9.27
N ALA A 665 16.13 -19.90 -8.23
CA ALA A 665 15.09 -20.92 -8.32
C ALA A 665 13.71 -20.33 -8.60
N ALA A 666 13.34 -19.25 -7.90
CA ALA A 666 12.11 -18.51 -8.15
C ALA A 666 12.11 -17.86 -9.55
N GLY A 667 13.26 -17.35 -10.01
CA GLY A 667 13.46 -16.87 -11.38
C GLY A 667 13.28 -17.97 -12.44
N LEU A 668 13.84 -19.16 -12.20
CA LEU A 668 13.70 -20.33 -13.08
C LEU A 668 12.26 -20.84 -13.13
N ALA A 669 11.57 -20.92 -11.99
CA ALA A 669 10.14 -21.26 -11.94
C ALA A 669 9.29 -20.23 -12.71
N ALA A 670 9.55 -18.93 -12.52
CA ALA A 670 8.87 -17.87 -13.27
C ALA A 670 9.13 -17.97 -14.78
N LEU A 671 10.35 -18.35 -15.18
CA LEU A 671 10.72 -18.56 -16.58
C LEU A 671 9.98 -19.77 -17.18
N ILE A 672 9.85 -20.88 -16.45
CA ILE A 672 9.12 -22.09 -16.91
C ILE A 672 7.63 -21.77 -17.10
N VAL A 673 7.00 -21.11 -16.12
CA VAL A 673 5.59 -20.66 -16.25
C VAL A 673 5.43 -19.69 -17.43
N GLN A 674 6.40 -18.77 -17.64
CA GLN A 674 6.39 -17.84 -18.76
C GLN A 674 6.58 -18.54 -20.11
N CYS A 675 7.41 -19.58 -20.20
CA CYS A 675 7.57 -20.39 -21.42
C CYS A 675 6.27 -21.15 -21.73
N VAL A 676 5.66 -21.83 -20.75
CA VAL A 676 4.36 -22.52 -20.93
C VAL A 676 3.27 -21.55 -21.39
N ARG A 677 3.18 -20.35 -20.78
CA ARG A 677 2.27 -19.27 -21.23
C ARG A 677 2.55 -18.84 -22.68
N MET A 678 3.82 -18.76 -23.08
CA MET A 678 4.19 -18.33 -24.44
C MET A 678 3.97 -19.41 -25.49
N GLY A 679 4.16 -20.70 -25.16
CA GLY A 679 3.73 -21.82 -25.99
C GLY A 679 2.21 -21.80 -26.22
N ALA A 680 1.43 -21.61 -25.15
CA ALA A 680 -0.03 -21.48 -25.25
C ALA A 680 -0.50 -20.34 -26.16
N LEU A 681 0.24 -19.21 -26.16
CA LEU A 681 -0.01 -18.07 -27.02
C LEU A 681 0.43 -18.31 -28.47
N TYR A 682 1.50 -19.08 -28.70
CA TYR A 682 1.95 -19.51 -30.03
C TYR A 682 0.93 -20.44 -30.69
N ASP A 683 0.52 -21.50 -29.97
CA ASP A 683 -0.44 -22.52 -30.45
C ASP A 683 -1.80 -21.89 -30.84
N HIS A 684 -2.23 -20.86 -30.10
CA HIS A 684 -3.46 -20.11 -30.37
C HIS A 684 -3.34 -19.14 -31.56
N CYS A 685 -2.14 -18.68 -31.93
CA CYS A 685 -1.95 -17.68 -32.99
C CYS A 685 -1.46 -18.23 -34.33
N TYR A 686 -0.60 -19.25 -34.31
CA TYR A 686 0.05 -19.79 -35.51
C TYR A 686 -0.53 -21.14 -35.94
N LEU A 687 -0.89 -21.99 -34.97
CA LEU A 687 -1.31 -23.39 -35.23
C LEU A 687 -2.84 -23.60 -35.21
N ASN A 688 -3.60 -22.52 -35.04
CA ASN A 688 -5.04 -22.38 -35.29
C ASN A 688 -5.95 -23.55 -34.79
N LYS A 689 -5.62 -24.08 -33.60
CA LYS A 689 -6.37 -25.15 -32.88
C LYS A 689 -6.54 -26.49 -33.61
N HIS A 690 -5.51 -27.02 -34.28
CA HIS A 690 -5.55 -28.41 -34.81
C HIS A 690 -4.55 -29.42 -34.21
N PHE A 691 -3.70 -29.02 -33.25
CA PHE A 691 -2.92 -29.97 -32.46
C PHE A 691 -3.65 -30.38 -31.17
N PRO A 692 -3.93 -31.68 -30.93
CA PRO A 692 -4.61 -32.15 -29.71
C PRO A 692 -3.71 -32.07 -28.44
N ASN A 693 -2.42 -31.81 -28.66
CA ASN A 693 -1.35 -31.89 -27.67
C ASN A 693 -0.72 -30.51 -27.34
N ALA A 694 -1.38 -29.43 -27.75
CA ALA A 694 -0.97 -28.05 -27.49
C ALA A 694 -0.78 -27.74 -25.99
N ALA A 695 0.07 -26.75 -25.68
CA ALA A 695 0.25 -26.23 -24.33
C ALA A 695 -0.97 -25.39 -23.92
N ASP A 696 -2.08 -26.03 -23.57
CA ASP A 696 -3.35 -25.35 -23.38
C ASP A 696 -3.44 -24.52 -22.07
N ASN A 697 -4.60 -23.89 -21.85
CA ASN A 697 -4.87 -23.14 -20.62
C ASN A 697 -4.77 -24.02 -19.35
N LYS A 698 -5.03 -25.34 -19.45
CA LYS A 698 -4.89 -26.31 -18.36
C LYS A 698 -3.42 -26.67 -18.10
N ALA A 699 -2.55 -26.69 -19.11
CA ALA A 699 -1.10 -26.79 -18.94
C ALA A 699 -0.56 -25.63 -18.09
N LEU A 700 -0.90 -24.38 -18.44
CA LEU A 700 -0.51 -23.20 -17.66
C LEU A 700 -1.07 -23.23 -16.22
N GLN A 701 -2.30 -23.69 -16.03
CA GLN A 701 -2.88 -23.88 -14.69
C GLN A 701 -2.24 -25.02 -13.90
N ASN A 702 -1.67 -26.04 -14.56
CA ASN A 702 -1.02 -27.15 -13.88
C ASN A 702 0.41 -26.83 -13.47
N ILE A 703 1.22 -26.21 -14.34
CA ILE A 703 2.64 -25.92 -14.03
C ILE A 703 2.81 -24.95 -12.85
N LYS A 704 1.80 -24.11 -12.55
CA LYS A 704 1.74 -23.27 -11.34
C LYS A 704 1.54 -24.05 -10.04
N LYS A 705 1.24 -25.35 -10.07
CA LYS A 705 1.02 -26.16 -8.86
C LYS A 705 2.30 -26.86 -8.43
N TYR A 706 2.55 -26.92 -7.12
CA TYR A 706 3.74 -27.54 -6.52
C TYR A 706 4.15 -28.85 -7.20
N GLN A 707 3.26 -29.85 -7.29
CA GLN A 707 3.55 -31.17 -7.85
C GLN A 707 3.98 -31.21 -9.33
N TRP A 708 3.67 -30.17 -10.13
CA TRP A 708 4.07 -30.08 -11.53
C TRP A 708 5.37 -29.28 -11.67
N MET A 709 5.55 -28.21 -10.88
CA MET A 709 6.85 -27.54 -10.80
C MET A 709 7.93 -28.43 -10.19
N GLU A 710 7.58 -29.32 -9.25
CA GLU A 710 8.49 -30.33 -8.73
C GLU A 710 8.89 -31.34 -9.82
N LYS A 711 7.94 -31.85 -10.62
CA LYS A 711 8.23 -32.74 -11.76
C LYS A 711 9.08 -32.05 -12.83
N ALA A 712 8.81 -30.78 -13.11
CA ALA A 712 9.64 -29.92 -13.94
C ALA A 712 11.08 -29.88 -13.40
N PHE A 713 11.26 -29.46 -12.15
CA PHE A 713 12.55 -29.34 -11.47
C PHE A 713 13.31 -30.68 -11.45
N ARG A 714 12.64 -31.80 -11.16
CA ARG A 714 13.26 -33.14 -11.20
C ARG A 714 13.71 -33.59 -12.60
N LYS A 715 13.10 -33.11 -13.70
CA LYS A 715 13.59 -33.36 -15.07
C LYS A 715 14.76 -32.44 -15.49
N PHE A 716 15.01 -31.34 -14.78
CA PHE A 716 16.32 -30.65 -14.81
C PHE A 716 17.38 -31.35 -13.94
N GLY A 717 17.01 -32.38 -13.18
CA GLY A 717 17.98 -33.20 -12.46
C GLY A 717 18.92 -33.98 -13.38
N TYR A 718 20.00 -34.51 -12.80
CA TYR A 718 20.72 -35.64 -13.40
C TYR A 718 19.89 -36.93 -13.26
N GLU A 719 20.34 -38.01 -13.89
CA GLU A 719 19.57 -39.27 -13.99
C GLU A 719 19.43 -40.03 -12.64
N TYR A 720 20.03 -39.51 -11.57
CA TYR A 720 20.07 -40.10 -10.24
C TYR A 720 19.18 -39.31 -9.25
N PRO A 721 18.20 -39.94 -8.56
CA PRO A 721 17.27 -39.25 -7.66
C PRO A 721 17.90 -38.57 -6.44
N GLU A 722 19.11 -38.98 -6.04
CA GLU A 722 19.88 -38.34 -4.98
C GLU A 722 20.46 -36.98 -5.41
N ASP A 723 20.51 -36.72 -6.72
CA ASP A 723 21.03 -35.48 -7.27
C ASP A 723 19.98 -34.37 -7.28
N LYS A 724 20.23 -33.36 -6.44
CA LYS A 724 19.33 -32.23 -6.22
C LYS A 724 19.67 -31.01 -7.06
N ARG A 725 20.62 -31.12 -7.99
CA ARG A 725 21.11 -30.01 -8.82
C ARG A 725 20.21 -29.81 -10.03
N LEU A 726 19.90 -28.55 -10.36
CA LEU A 726 19.12 -28.20 -11.54
C LEU A 726 20.04 -27.88 -12.74
N ASP A 727 20.32 -28.87 -13.58
CA ASP A 727 20.99 -28.70 -14.86
C ASP A 727 20.02 -28.10 -15.89
N VAL A 728 20.27 -26.85 -16.27
CA VAL A 728 19.49 -26.10 -17.25
C VAL A 728 19.90 -26.38 -18.70
N GLU A 729 21.05 -26.98 -18.96
CA GLU A 729 21.59 -27.10 -20.32
C GLU A 729 20.72 -27.96 -21.22
N LYS A 730 20.25 -29.10 -20.70
CA LYS A 730 19.42 -30.08 -21.44
C LYS A 730 18.21 -29.48 -22.15
N LEU A 731 17.63 -28.40 -21.60
CA LEU A 731 16.43 -27.76 -22.14
C LEU A 731 16.69 -26.37 -22.71
N PHE A 732 17.54 -25.56 -22.07
CA PHE A 732 17.73 -24.16 -22.44
C PHE A 732 18.92 -23.91 -23.37
N LYS A 733 19.88 -24.84 -23.51
CA LYS A 733 21.08 -24.58 -24.32
C LYS A 733 20.78 -24.40 -25.81
N THR A 734 20.15 -25.39 -26.45
CA THR A 734 19.86 -25.29 -27.90
C THR A 734 18.95 -24.11 -28.23
N PRO A 735 17.84 -23.85 -27.50
CA PRO A 735 17.05 -22.63 -27.70
C PRO A 735 17.83 -21.33 -27.41
N SER A 736 18.75 -21.32 -26.44
CA SER A 736 19.64 -20.18 -26.16
C SER A 736 20.62 -19.93 -27.30
N GLU A 737 21.08 -20.96 -28.00
CA GLU A 737 21.95 -20.86 -29.18
C GLU A 737 21.16 -20.45 -30.43
N ASP A 738 19.97 -21.03 -30.63
CA ASP A 738 19.08 -20.70 -31.75
C ASP A 738 18.56 -19.26 -31.67
N LEU A 739 18.07 -18.79 -30.52
CA LEU A 739 17.56 -17.42 -30.33
C LEU A 739 18.64 -16.32 -30.54
N LYS A 740 19.92 -16.67 -30.71
CA LYS A 740 21.01 -15.75 -31.07
C LYS A 740 21.22 -15.62 -32.59
N LYS A 741 20.68 -16.54 -33.40
CA LYS A 741 20.78 -16.51 -34.88
C LYS A 741 20.02 -15.29 -35.41
N LYS A 742 20.67 -14.50 -36.26
CA LYS A 742 20.11 -13.23 -36.78
C LYS A 742 18.97 -13.47 -37.77
N ASP A 743 19.03 -14.58 -38.49
CA ASP A 743 18.26 -14.82 -39.70
C ASP A 743 16.92 -15.55 -39.45
N LEU A 744 16.66 -15.93 -38.19
CA LEU A 744 15.36 -16.47 -37.78
C LEU A 744 14.26 -15.39 -37.87
N SER A 745 13.11 -15.78 -38.39
CA SER A 745 11.86 -15.04 -38.25
C SER A 745 11.39 -14.97 -36.79
N GLU A 746 10.43 -14.09 -36.48
CA GLU A 746 9.83 -14.09 -35.14
C GLU A 746 9.03 -15.37 -34.87
N GLU A 747 8.39 -15.97 -35.87
CA GLU A 747 7.63 -17.22 -35.73
C GLU A 747 8.52 -18.38 -35.28
N GLU A 748 9.69 -18.55 -35.90
CA GLU A 748 10.67 -19.56 -35.49
C GLU A 748 11.21 -19.31 -34.06
N LYS A 749 11.39 -18.04 -33.66
CA LYS A 749 11.80 -17.70 -32.28
C LYS A 749 10.70 -17.98 -31.26
N TRP A 750 9.42 -17.81 -31.60
CA TRP A 750 8.31 -18.27 -30.77
C TRP A 750 8.25 -19.81 -30.73
N CYS A 751 8.52 -20.50 -31.84
CA CYS A 751 8.61 -21.96 -31.89
C CYS A 751 9.71 -22.52 -30.97
N GLN A 752 10.87 -21.88 -30.90
CA GLN A 752 11.94 -22.24 -29.96
C GLN A 752 11.50 -22.15 -28.48
N ILE A 753 10.52 -21.30 -28.16
CA ILE A 753 9.96 -21.16 -26.81
C ILE A 753 8.80 -22.14 -26.59
N SER A 754 8.02 -22.47 -27.63
CA SER A 754 7.00 -23.53 -27.53
C SER A 754 7.64 -24.92 -27.41
N LEU A 755 8.80 -25.19 -28.03
CA LEU A 755 9.57 -26.42 -27.81
C LEU A 755 10.00 -26.61 -26.34
N VAL A 756 10.36 -25.51 -25.65
CA VAL A 756 10.58 -25.54 -24.19
C VAL A 756 9.26 -25.83 -23.45
N ALA A 757 8.17 -25.17 -23.83
CA ALA A 757 6.84 -25.35 -23.21
C ALA A 757 6.24 -26.75 -23.37
N LEU A 758 6.51 -27.42 -24.49
CA LEU A 758 5.97 -28.73 -24.86
C LEU A 758 6.77 -29.90 -24.24
N ASN A 759 7.72 -29.64 -23.33
CA ASN A 759 8.42 -30.70 -22.61
C ASN A 759 7.43 -31.56 -21.80
N GLU A 760 7.55 -32.89 -21.88
CA GLU A 760 6.72 -33.88 -21.15
C GLU A 760 6.49 -33.54 -19.67
N SER A 761 7.46 -32.91 -19.02
CA SER A 761 7.42 -32.58 -17.59
C SER A 761 6.32 -31.58 -17.25
N PHE A 762 5.87 -30.78 -18.23
CA PHE A 762 4.92 -29.69 -18.05
C PHE A 762 3.49 -30.08 -18.50
N LEU A 763 3.32 -31.26 -19.13
CA LEU A 763 2.07 -31.73 -19.72
C LEU A 763 1.62 -33.10 -19.16
N PRO A 764 0.31 -33.39 -19.07
CA PRO A 764 -0.18 -34.74 -18.77
C PRO A 764 0.17 -35.76 -19.87
N GLN A 765 0.57 -36.98 -19.48
CA GLN A 765 0.96 -38.07 -20.39
C GLN A 765 -0.06 -38.40 -21.51
N ALA A 766 -1.34 -38.09 -21.31
CA ALA A 766 -2.37 -38.27 -22.32
C ALA A 766 -2.22 -37.36 -23.57
N GLN A 767 -1.33 -36.36 -23.52
CA GLN A 767 -1.14 -35.35 -24.57
C GLN A 767 0.23 -35.43 -25.27
N PHE A 768 0.87 -36.62 -25.38
CA PHE A 768 2.24 -36.70 -25.93
C PHE A 768 2.44 -37.47 -27.24
N LEU A 769 1.47 -38.32 -27.63
CA LEU A 769 1.71 -39.43 -28.56
C LEU A 769 1.78 -39.07 -30.07
N HIS A 770 2.07 -37.82 -30.45
CA HIS A 770 2.03 -37.39 -31.86
C HIS A 770 3.04 -36.33 -32.34
N VAL A 771 3.89 -35.76 -31.47
CA VAL A 771 4.78 -34.62 -31.84
C VAL A 771 5.96 -35.04 -32.75
N TYR A 772 6.27 -36.33 -32.84
CA TYR A 772 7.48 -36.86 -33.52
C TYR A 772 7.21 -37.54 -34.89
N LEU A 773 6.01 -37.40 -35.48
CA LEU A 773 5.60 -38.14 -36.69
C LEU A 773 4.84 -37.28 -37.72
N SER A 774 5.25 -36.02 -37.90
CA SER A 774 4.77 -35.12 -38.96
C SER A 774 5.88 -34.23 -39.50
#